data_AF-B6VBB6-F1
#
_entry.id   AF-B6VBB6-F1
#
_cell.length_a   1.000
_cell.length_b   1.000
_cell.length_c   1.000
_cell.angle_alpha   90.00
_cell.angle_beta   90.00
_cell.angle_gamma   90.00
#
_symmetry.space_group_name_H-M   'P 1'
#
loop_
_entity.id
_entity.type
_entity.pdbx_description
1 polymer ?
#
loop_
_entity_poly.entity_id
_entity_poly.type
_entity_poly.pdbx_seq_one_letter_code
_entity_poly.pdbx_strand_id
1 'polypeptide(L)'
;MERSKYTLNGIYECENFAQCVENNNFPLVFIGQALGLDGWPIRLRKYTKDGISCVYPAIYNFIKPNIQVRAYFNIIKKDGSSGLITEIRSEYSNSSEMCIGEAMDVSWLMDEENGYLDKGTLTIEYGFQVEAEKEDDDFWMFNIYDKYFNWQNQDNTFDFIDKNERPFYGHKQIVRLHSKMISDSKRLCVRVPKSFIPEDFVMCLQITHGVRPQLTAKEFKSIAKIAFHFGFTNTVRYCEEQLIKINEQPNLIIKNFKMAVNFNMERYMIHLLIHIVSAKQLVNILSKLDLEEMSSESMKAFVAKYIRFDTEIINDTTFIYPFISSDDREEKIQVFVYFNILKKDGSLCLRNENRYVYLESNEGCMGKYMNIEEVLDEENGYLDEGALTVQYGLQANSVEDANGIWMFNCFDLFFDWQNQDNIKLTLHSKKISDSNKDWVRVPKSITVEELIMCLQVTHGPRNSKKPRNTKKISDSNKDWIRVPKSITDEYFVICLQIPHGVRPHITVGELEIVIKTAFRFGLSSTVRYCEQQLIKKDEQSKLKLTSKIKLAVKFNMERYLNQLVKQIKSPERLMRILKRLNIEKMSSESMKTFVGKTLVCPFISFHDDCHVRVSVYLNILKKDGSSAFQIEKRQLYLEWYEGWIGKYLDIEELLDDKNGYLDEGALSIEYGLQVESERRDEIWMFNFIDPFFDSKNMFIFPLPHGQCPIHCHKQFIELHSNIISDCDRRCQLVESLSVRRRHLAVCLQIAHGVRLKPFAINYRNVIRIAFQFGFFNTVRYCERQLIEMGEQLVTTDERFEWAVKYNMRFYLINLLKKMESKKQLVDILRKLDVEKMSSESMKAIVAKIFS
;
A
#
# COMPACT_ATOMS: atom_id res chain seq x y z
N MET A 1 36.87 24.98 18.57
CA MET A 1 36.76 23.96 19.64
C MET A 1 36.83 22.59 19.01
N GLU A 2 37.77 21.74 19.41
CA GLU A 2 37.90 20.40 18.81
C GLU A 2 36.73 19.47 19.13
N ARG A 3 36.10 19.65 20.30
CA ARG A 3 34.93 18.85 20.70
C ARG A 3 33.72 18.99 19.77
N SER A 4 33.58 20.10 19.05
CA SER A 4 32.41 20.34 18.20
C SER A 4 32.38 19.47 16.93
N LYS A 5 33.49 18.76 16.66
CA LYS A 5 33.58 17.73 15.61
C LYS A 5 32.77 16.48 15.96
N TYR A 6 32.44 16.26 17.24
CA TYR A 6 31.76 15.06 17.74
C TYR A 6 30.25 15.26 17.91
N THR A 7 29.46 14.20 17.73
CA THR A 7 28.01 14.23 17.90
C THR A 7 27.61 14.56 19.33
N LEU A 8 28.17 13.85 20.30
CA LEU A 8 28.01 14.15 21.72
C LEU A 8 29.26 14.87 22.19
N ASN A 9 29.10 16.04 22.81
CA ASN A 9 30.22 16.79 23.35
C ASN A 9 29.76 17.69 24.49
N GLY A 10 30.65 17.99 25.43
CA GLY A 10 30.30 18.79 26.60
C GLY A 10 31.44 18.98 27.58
N ILE A 11 31.07 19.29 28.82
CA ILE A 11 31.96 19.41 29.98
C ILE A 11 31.42 18.47 31.06
N TYR A 12 32.31 17.69 31.66
CA TYR A 12 32.08 16.91 32.87
C TYR A 12 32.84 17.57 34.02
N GLU A 13 32.14 17.89 35.09
CA GLU A 13 32.72 18.52 36.28
C GLU A 13 32.58 17.54 37.46
N CYS A 14 33.71 17.25 38.11
CA CYS A 14 33.75 16.46 39.34
C CYS A 14 34.06 17.39 40.51
N GLU A 15 33.02 17.95 41.10
CA GLU A 15 33.14 18.76 42.33
C GLU A 15 33.64 17.90 43.50
N ASN A 16 34.34 18.53 44.45
CA ASN A 16 34.91 17.87 45.63
C ASN A 16 35.77 16.65 45.25
N PHE A 17 36.60 16.78 44.21
CA PHE A 17 37.35 15.68 43.60
C PHE A 17 38.16 14.87 44.62
N ALA A 18 38.81 15.53 45.58
CA ALA A 18 39.52 14.89 46.68
C ALA A 18 38.66 13.87 47.46
N GLN A 19 37.45 14.28 47.85
CA GLN A 19 36.51 13.44 48.58
C GLN A 19 35.96 12.31 47.71
N CYS A 20 35.71 12.57 46.41
CA CYS A 20 35.31 11.54 45.46
C CYS A 20 36.39 10.46 45.28
N VAL A 21 37.67 10.86 45.22
CA VAL A 21 38.82 9.96 45.14
C VAL A 21 38.98 9.11 46.39
N GLU A 22 38.83 9.71 47.57
CA GLU A 22 38.90 9.01 48.86
C GLU A 22 37.81 7.94 48.96
N ASN A 23 36.56 8.32 48.64
CA ASN A 23 35.40 7.44 48.72
C ASN A 23 35.23 6.51 47.51
N ASN A 24 36.06 6.66 46.47
CA ASN A 24 35.89 6.01 45.16
C ASN A 24 34.46 6.16 44.59
N ASN A 25 33.87 7.34 44.79
CA ASN A 25 32.49 7.65 44.43
C ASN A 25 32.45 8.89 43.54
N PHE A 26 32.56 8.66 42.23
CA PHE A 26 32.53 9.72 41.23
C PHE A 26 31.12 9.90 40.65
N PRO A 27 30.68 11.13 40.36
CA PRO A 27 29.36 11.38 39.80
C PRO A 27 29.24 10.75 38.40
N LEU A 28 28.08 10.16 38.15
CA LEU A 28 27.68 9.60 36.85
C LEU A 28 26.83 10.65 36.12
N VAL A 29 27.25 11.06 34.92
CA VAL A 29 26.54 12.08 34.12
C VAL A 29 26.15 11.48 32.77
N PHE A 30 24.89 11.60 32.38
CA PHE A 30 24.42 11.16 31.07
C PHE A 30 24.73 12.22 30.00
N ILE A 31 25.42 11.80 28.94
CA ILE A 31 25.91 12.68 27.86
C ILE A 31 25.01 12.70 26.61
N GLY A 32 23.97 11.87 26.57
CA GLY A 32 22.93 11.90 25.52
C GLY A 32 22.69 10.55 24.84
N GLN A 33 22.15 10.64 23.62
CA GLN A 33 21.83 9.52 22.74
C GLN A 33 22.86 9.45 21.60
N ALA A 34 23.36 8.25 21.31
CA ALA A 34 24.19 7.96 20.13
C ALA A 34 23.86 6.57 19.62
N LEU A 35 23.92 6.36 18.30
CA LEU A 35 23.51 5.13 17.61
C LEU A 35 22.01 4.79 17.86
N GLY A 36 21.18 5.81 18.11
CA GLY A 36 19.80 5.60 18.56
C GLY A 36 19.66 4.98 19.96
N LEU A 37 20.77 4.71 20.65
CA LEU A 37 20.78 4.20 22.03
C LEU A 37 20.82 5.36 23.02
N ASP A 38 19.82 5.42 23.89
CA ASP A 38 19.76 6.42 24.95
C ASP A 38 20.72 6.08 26.09
N GLY A 39 21.12 7.13 26.82
CA GLY A 39 21.71 6.96 28.14
C GLY A 39 23.17 6.52 28.11
N TRP A 40 24.00 7.16 27.30
CA TRP A 40 25.45 7.08 27.41
C TRP A 40 25.93 7.86 28.63
N PRO A 41 26.50 7.24 29.68
CA PRO A 41 27.14 7.97 30.76
C PRO A 41 28.64 8.24 30.53
N ILE A 42 29.11 9.33 31.14
CA ILE A 42 30.50 9.59 31.47
C ILE A 42 30.68 9.56 33.00
N ARG A 43 31.81 8.99 33.47
CA ARG A 43 32.25 9.06 34.87
C ARG A 43 33.76 8.95 34.96
N LEU A 44 34.32 9.39 36.08
CA LEU A 44 35.68 9.00 36.46
C LEU A 44 35.69 7.58 37.06
N ARG A 45 36.81 6.89 36.87
CA ARG A 45 37.14 5.63 37.55
C ARG A 45 38.54 5.72 38.14
N LYS A 46 38.72 5.05 39.27
CA LYS A 46 39.98 4.94 39.98
C LYS A 46 40.50 3.52 39.87
N TYR A 47 41.80 3.38 39.68
CA TYR A 47 42.51 2.11 39.79
C TYR A 47 43.89 2.34 40.38
N THR A 48 44.51 1.28 40.90
CA THR A 48 45.86 1.35 41.45
C THR A 48 46.79 0.50 40.60
N LYS A 49 47.91 1.07 40.16
CA LYS A 49 48.95 0.37 39.40
C LYS A 49 50.29 0.66 40.06
N ASP A 50 51.02 -0.39 40.43
CA ASP A 50 52.35 -0.29 41.07
C ASP A 50 52.37 0.61 42.32
N GLY A 51 51.28 0.59 43.11
CA GLY A 51 51.11 1.42 44.31
C GLY A 51 50.68 2.86 44.03
N ILE A 52 50.63 3.29 42.77
CA ILE A 52 50.19 4.62 42.35
C ILE A 52 48.68 4.58 42.09
N SER A 53 47.95 5.48 42.74
CA SER A 53 46.51 5.64 42.51
C SER A 53 46.30 6.53 41.29
N CYS A 54 45.62 6.01 40.28
CA CYS A 54 45.28 6.75 39.07
C CYS A 54 43.77 6.93 38.91
N VAL A 55 43.36 8.01 38.24
CA VAL A 55 41.99 8.18 37.75
C VAL A 55 41.96 8.40 36.24
N TYR A 56 40.85 8.03 35.59
CA TYR A 56 40.64 8.27 34.17
C TYR A 56 39.15 8.51 33.87
N PRO A 57 38.80 9.33 32.87
CA PRO A 57 37.43 9.44 32.40
C PRO A 57 37.05 8.21 31.58
N ALA A 58 35.83 7.73 31.79
CA ALA A 58 35.29 6.58 31.10
C ALA A 58 33.89 6.89 30.56
N ILE A 59 33.68 6.64 29.26
CA ILE A 59 32.35 6.58 28.64
C ILE A 59 32.00 5.12 28.42
N TYR A 60 30.77 4.73 28.74
CA TYR A 60 30.29 3.37 28.58
C TYR A 60 28.80 3.34 28.29
N ASN A 61 28.29 2.18 27.89
CA ASN A 61 26.85 1.94 27.72
C ASN A 61 26.45 0.67 28.50
N PHE A 62 25.28 0.68 29.12
CA PHE A 62 24.80 -0.44 29.93
C PHE A 62 24.47 -1.69 29.10
N ILE A 63 24.15 -1.52 27.81
CA ILE A 63 23.84 -2.61 26.88
C ILE A 63 25.12 -3.28 26.35
N LYS A 64 26.28 -2.62 26.46
CA LYS A 64 27.60 -3.08 25.98
C LYS A 64 27.59 -3.51 24.50
N PRO A 65 27.15 -2.65 23.56
CA PRO A 65 27.09 -3.01 22.15
C PRO A 65 28.52 -3.19 21.58
N ASN A 66 28.66 -4.02 20.55
CA ASN A 66 29.90 -4.13 19.80
C ASN A 66 29.97 -2.96 18.81
N ILE A 67 30.85 -1.99 19.04
CA ILE A 67 30.86 -0.74 18.26
C ILE A 67 32.27 -0.24 17.98
N GLN A 68 32.38 0.57 16.93
CA GLN A 68 33.53 1.37 16.63
C GLN A 68 33.22 2.81 17.04
N VAL A 69 34.10 3.41 17.82
CA VAL A 69 33.89 4.74 18.38
C VAL A 69 35.09 5.63 18.17
N ARG A 70 34.81 6.92 18.19
CA ARG A 70 35.80 7.98 18.36
C ARG A 70 35.46 8.77 19.61
N ALA A 71 36.45 8.97 20.47
CA ALA A 71 36.30 9.77 21.68
C ALA A 71 37.45 10.75 21.82
N TYR A 72 37.17 11.87 22.49
CA TYR A 72 38.10 12.91 22.85
C TYR A 72 37.88 13.24 24.32
N PHE A 73 38.98 13.33 25.07
CA PHE A 73 38.99 13.82 26.43
C PHE A 73 40.07 14.90 26.55
N ASN A 74 39.75 16.00 27.20
CA ASN A 74 40.69 17.06 27.52
C ASN A 74 40.47 17.51 28.95
N ILE A 75 41.43 17.24 29.83
CA ILE A 75 41.39 17.76 31.21
C ILE A 75 41.82 19.23 31.18
N ILE A 76 40.90 20.10 31.61
CA ILE A 76 41.07 21.55 31.56
C ILE A 76 41.75 22.01 32.86
N LYS A 77 42.78 22.86 32.72
CA LYS A 77 43.44 23.52 33.85
C LYS A 77 42.61 24.68 34.40
N LYS A 78 42.90 25.12 35.62
CA LYS A 78 42.24 26.25 36.32
C LYS A 78 42.29 27.57 35.55
N ASP A 79 43.26 27.75 34.66
CA ASP A 79 43.38 28.93 33.78
C ASP A 79 42.55 28.80 32.48
N GLY A 80 41.84 27.69 32.29
CA GLY A 80 41.05 27.37 31.10
C GLY A 80 41.87 26.78 29.95
N SER A 81 43.19 26.63 30.10
CA SER A 81 44.03 26.00 29.09
C SER A 81 43.83 24.48 29.03
N SER A 82 44.10 23.89 27.86
CA SER A 82 44.06 22.44 27.70
C SER A 82 45.26 21.81 28.39
N GLY A 83 45.01 20.80 29.22
CA GLY A 83 46.06 20.10 29.96
C GLY A 83 46.45 18.81 29.25
N LEU A 84 45.69 17.75 29.50
CA LEU A 84 45.96 16.41 28.97
C LEU A 84 44.87 16.04 27.95
N ILE A 85 45.26 15.86 26.69
CA ILE A 85 44.36 15.55 25.59
C ILE A 85 44.56 14.11 25.16
N THR A 86 43.47 13.35 25.11
CA THR A 86 43.45 11.98 24.58
C THR A 86 42.41 11.89 23.48
N GLU A 87 42.83 11.54 22.26
CA GLU A 87 41.92 11.12 21.18
C GLU A 87 42.01 9.60 21.02
N ILE A 88 40.85 8.95 21.01
CA ILE A 88 40.72 7.50 20.94
C ILE A 88 39.93 7.18 19.69
N ARG A 89 40.46 6.26 18.89
CA ARG A 89 39.70 5.58 17.84
C ARG A 89 39.91 4.09 18.02
N SER A 90 38.89 3.39 18.47
CA SER A 90 39.01 1.97 18.80
C SER A 90 37.72 1.23 18.54
N GLU A 91 37.86 -0.06 18.27
CA GLU A 91 36.79 -1.03 18.24
C GLU A 91 36.64 -1.61 19.65
N TYR A 92 35.39 -1.71 20.13
CA TYR A 92 35.08 -2.26 21.43
C TYR A 92 34.11 -3.41 21.27
N SER A 93 34.50 -4.56 21.82
CA SER A 93 33.64 -5.74 21.88
C SER A 93 33.35 -6.08 23.34
N ASN A 94 32.06 -6.03 23.70
CA ASN A 94 31.51 -6.52 24.97
C ASN A 94 32.23 -6.06 26.26
N SER A 95 32.91 -4.91 26.25
CA SER A 95 33.57 -4.36 27.44
C SER A 95 32.56 -3.59 28.29
N SER A 96 32.69 -3.67 29.62
CA SER A 96 31.92 -2.82 30.54
C SER A 96 32.33 -1.34 30.50
N GLU A 97 33.43 -1.03 29.83
CA GLU A 97 33.99 0.31 29.65
C GLU A 97 34.43 0.46 28.19
N MET A 98 33.81 1.43 27.49
CA MET A 98 33.91 1.51 26.04
C MET A 98 34.85 2.60 25.57
N CYS A 99 35.13 3.66 26.33
CA CYS A 99 36.18 4.61 25.99
C CYS A 99 36.86 5.02 27.29
N ILE A 100 38.17 4.82 27.37
CA ILE A 100 38.97 5.08 28.56
C ILE A 100 39.98 6.16 28.18
N GLY A 101 39.86 7.35 28.76
CA GLY A 101 40.86 8.41 28.61
C GLY A 101 42.16 8.06 29.31
N GLU A 102 43.16 8.94 29.18
CA GLU A 102 44.45 8.73 29.80
C GLU A 102 44.36 8.69 31.32
N ALA A 103 45.10 7.75 31.91
CA ALA A 103 45.18 7.59 33.36
C ALA A 103 46.10 8.64 33.97
N MET A 104 45.59 9.34 34.97
CA MET A 104 46.28 10.43 35.65
C MET A 104 46.60 10.05 37.08
N ASP A 105 47.82 10.33 37.53
CA ASP A 105 48.21 10.18 38.92
C ASP A 105 47.39 11.15 39.81
N VAL A 106 46.70 10.59 40.81
CA VAL A 106 45.90 11.37 41.75
C VAL A 106 46.75 12.37 42.53
N SER A 107 47.95 11.99 42.97
CA SER A 107 48.83 12.88 43.73
C SER A 107 49.24 14.10 42.90
N TRP A 108 49.46 13.88 41.60
CA TRP A 108 49.78 14.93 40.65
C TRP A 108 48.59 15.85 40.36
N LEU A 109 47.38 15.29 40.19
CA LEU A 109 46.16 16.09 40.03
C LEU A 109 45.83 16.94 41.26
N MET A 110 46.16 16.45 42.46
CA MET A 110 45.86 17.08 43.74
C MET A 110 46.85 18.19 44.12
N ASP A 111 48.00 18.24 43.46
CA ASP A 111 48.98 19.30 43.66
C ASP A 111 48.53 20.60 42.95
N GLU A 112 48.26 21.63 43.76
CA GLU A 112 47.74 22.92 43.30
C GLU A 112 48.69 23.65 42.33
N GLU A 113 49.99 23.33 42.36
CA GLU A 113 51.00 23.88 41.45
C GLU A 113 50.77 23.40 40.02
N ASN A 114 50.25 22.17 39.83
CA ASN A 114 49.93 21.63 38.51
C ASN A 114 48.68 22.26 37.89
N GLY A 115 47.82 22.86 38.73
CA GLY A 115 46.72 23.71 38.30
C GLY A 115 45.53 22.99 37.67
N TYR A 116 45.28 21.72 37.98
CA TYR A 116 44.15 20.95 37.43
C TYR A 116 42.83 21.09 38.19
N LEU A 117 42.88 21.57 39.43
CA LEU A 117 41.71 21.76 40.28
C LEU A 117 41.41 23.25 40.42
N ASP A 118 40.18 23.65 40.06
CA ASP A 118 39.65 24.97 40.39
C ASP A 118 38.67 24.82 41.56
N LYS A 119 39.05 25.34 42.74
CA LYS A 119 38.28 25.22 43.99
C LYS A 119 37.88 23.77 44.32
N GLY A 120 38.76 22.82 44.01
CA GLY A 120 38.53 21.39 44.26
C GLY A 120 37.70 20.67 43.19
N THR A 121 37.34 21.34 42.09
CA THR A 121 36.64 20.73 40.95
C THR A 121 37.62 20.33 39.85
N LEU A 122 37.51 19.10 39.37
CA LEU A 122 38.20 18.63 38.17
C LEU A 122 37.28 18.75 36.95
N THR A 123 37.73 19.45 35.91
CA THR A 123 36.93 19.73 34.71
C THR A 123 37.47 18.97 33.50
N ILE A 124 36.60 18.23 32.83
CA ILE A 124 36.94 17.40 31.67
C ILE A 124 36.04 17.78 30.51
N GLU A 125 36.63 18.32 29.45
CA GLU A 125 35.97 18.46 28.16
C GLU A 125 35.95 17.11 27.45
N TYR A 126 34.81 16.75 26.86
CA TYR A 126 34.69 15.50 26.13
C TYR A 126 34.02 15.66 24.76
N GLY A 127 34.35 14.75 23.85
CA GLY A 127 33.69 14.51 22.57
C GLY A 127 33.54 13.01 22.37
N PHE A 128 32.38 12.56 21.87
CA PHE A 128 32.07 11.16 21.69
C PHE A 128 31.21 10.94 20.46
N GLN A 129 31.56 9.92 19.70
CA GLN A 129 30.85 9.51 18.50
C GLN A 129 30.94 8.00 18.30
N VAL A 130 29.82 7.40 17.96
CA VAL A 130 29.79 6.04 17.43
C VAL A 130 29.91 6.11 15.90
N GLU A 131 30.91 5.46 15.32
CA GLU A 131 31.15 5.42 13.87
C GLU A 131 30.41 4.23 13.22
N ALA A 132 30.39 3.08 13.89
CA ALA A 132 29.74 1.85 13.38
C ALA A 132 29.33 0.91 14.53
N GLU A 133 28.38 0.02 14.25
CA GLU A 133 27.99 -1.09 15.13
C GLU A 133 28.21 -2.44 14.43
N LYS A 134 28.57 -3.46 15.20
CA LYS A 134 28.74 -4.83 14.70
C LYS A 134 27.54 -5.65 15.14
N GLU A 135 26.77 -6.17 14.19
CA GLU A 135 25.65 -7.08 14.49
C GLU A 135 26.15 -8.48 14.89
N ASP A 136 25.22 -9.32 15.37
CA ASP A 136 25.47 -10.70 15.79
C ASP A 136 26.08 -11.58 14.67
N ASP A 137 25.82 -11.23 13.40
CA ASP A 137 26.36 -11.91 12.22
C ASP A 137 27.77 -11.41 11.82
N ASP A 138 28.47 -10.75 12.76
CA ASP A 138 29.84 -10.24 12.62
C ASP A 138 30.08 -9.18 11.53
N PHE A 139 29.03 -8.62 10.92
CA PHE A 139 29.16 -7.53 9.96
C PHE A 139 29.02 -6.15 10.62
N TRP A 140 29.81 -5.20 10.13
CA TRP A 140 29.77 -3.81 10.57
C TRP A 140 28.74 -3.01 9.77
N MET A 141 27.88 -2.28 10.49
CA MET A 141 26.95 -1.30 9.95
C MET A 141 27.40 0.11 10.34
N PHE A 142 27.35 1.03 9.38
CA PHE A 142 27.67 2.42 9.65
C PHE A 142 26.60 3.06 10.53
N ASN A 143 27.02 3.93 11.46
CA ASN A 143 26.06 4.74 12.20
C ASN A 143 25.46 5.82 11.30
N ILE A 144 24.25 5.57 10.80
CA ILE A 144 23.49 6.50 9.97
C ILE A 144 22.48 7.33 10.79
N TYR A 145 22.37 7.10 12.09
CA TYR A 145 21.43 7.79 12.98
C TYR A 145 22.00 9.11 13.49
N ASP A 146 23.33 9.22 13.51
CA ASP A 146 24.05 10.40 13.97
C ASP A 146 24.77 11.10 12.82
N LYS A 147 25.03 12.39 13.01
CA LYS A 147 25.86 13.15 12.07
C LYS A 147 27.30 12.65 12.10
N TYR A 148 27.96 12.61 10.94
CA TYR A 148 29.35 12.19 10.83
C TYR A 148 30.30 13.12 11.58
N PHE A 149 31.48 12.58 11.91
CA PHE A 149 32.56 13.35 12.49
C PHE A 149 32.86 14.58 11.64
N ASN A 150 33.04 15.73 12.28
CA ASN A 150 33.40 16.98 11.64
C ASN A 150 32.34 17.53 10.65
N TRP A 151 31.06 17.15 10.81
CA TRP A 151 29.95 17.61 9.95
C TRP A 151 29.78 19.13 9.87
N GLN A 152 30.27 19.88 10.87
CA GLN A 152 30.18 21.35 10.90
C GLN A 152 31.12 22.03 9.91
N ASN A 153 32.29 21.44 9.67
CA ASN A 153 33.35 22.04 8.86
C ASN A 153 33.45 21.44 7.46
N GLN A 154 32.84 20.27 7.26
CA GLN A 154 32.86 19.58 5.98
C GLN A 154 31.42 19.28 5.59
N ASP A 155 30.97 19.87 4.49
CA ASP A 155 29.67 19.63 3.86
C ASP A 155 29.64 18.22 3.23
N ASN A 156 29.82 17.22 4.09
CA ASN A 156 30.05 15.80 3.80
C ASN A 156 28.84 14.94 4.16
N THR A 157 27.78 15.53 4.71
CA THR A 157 26.58 14.80 5.10
C THR A 157 25.44 15.07 4.12
N PHE A 158 24.65 14.05 3.84
CA PHE A 158 23.40 14.17 3.11
C PHE A 158 22.26 13.63 3.99
N ASP A 159 21.22 14.45 4.17
CA ASP A 159 20.16 14.16 5.13
C ASP A 159 18.94 13.51 4.45
N PHE A 160 18.47 12.40 5.02
CA PHE A 160 17.23 11.76 4.62
C PHE A 160 16.23 11.85 5.76
N ILE A 161 15.03 12.40 5.51
CA ILE A 161 14.03 12.60 6.56
C ILE A 161 12.89 11.61 6.35
N ASP A 162 12.66 10.73 7.34
CA ASP A 162 11.61 9.72 7.30
C ASP A 162 10.20 10.33 7.52
N LYS A 163 9.17 9.48 7.46
CA LYS A 163 7.77 9.91 7.65
C LYS A 163 7.44 10.41 9.07
N ASN A 164 8.28 10.08 10.04
CA ASN A 164 8.21 10.47 11.45
C ASN A 164 9.17 11.63 11.75
N GLU A 165 9.69 12.29 10.72
CA GLU A 165 10.67 13.39 10.82
C GLU A 165 12.01 12.97 11.46
N ARG A 166 12.30 11.67 11.49
CA ARG A 166 13.59 11.16 11.95
C ARG A 166 14.62 11.31 10.83
N PRO A 167 15.76 11.98 11.09
CA PRO A 167 16.83 12.11 10.13
C PRO A 167 17.69 10.84 10.08
N PHE A 168 18.13 10.48 8.88
CA PHE A 168 19.21 9.54 8.61
C PHE A 168 20.30 10.23 7.81
N TYR A 169 21.55 9.89 8.05
CA TYR A 169 22.70 10.60 7.53
C TYR A 169 23.54 9.67 6.64
N GLY A 170 23.65 10.02 5.36
CA GLY A 170 24.56 9.37 4.42
C GLY A 170 25.81 10.21 4.17
N HIS A 171 26.94 9.57 3.89
CA HIS A 171 28.13 10.27 3.43
C HIS A 171 27.88 10.83 2.03
N LYS A 172 27.87 12.15 1.90
CA LYS A 172 27.45 12.87 0.69
C LYS A 172 28.21 12.46 -0.56
N GLN A 173 29.52 12.22 -0.44
CA GLN A 173 30.33 11.78 -1.60
C GLN A 173 29.89 10.40 -2.10
N ILE A 174 29.56 9.47 -1.20
CA ILE A 174 29.12 8.11 -1.54
C ILE A 174 27.71 8.17 -2.13
N VAL A 175 26.80 8.91 -1.48
CA VAL A 175 25.43 9.12 -1.95
C VAL A 175 25.42 9.71 -3.36
N ARG A 176 26.22 10.76 -3.61
CA ARG A 176 26.32 11.39 -4.94
C ARG A 176 27.03 10.54 -5.97
N LEU A 177 28.05 9.78 -5.58
CA LEU A 177 28.75 8.86 -6.47
C LEU A 177 27.78 7.82 -7.04
N HIS A 178 26.86 7.33 -6.21
CA HIS A 178 25.97 6.24 -6.59
C HIS A 178 24.58 6.67 -7.07
N SER A 179 24.17 7.92 -6.81
CA SER A 179 22.92 8.49 -7.28
C SER A 179 23.13 9.73 -8.13
N LYS A 180 22.95 9.56 -9.45
CA LYS A 180 22.93 10.69 -10.39
C LYS A 180 21.79 11.67 -10.10
N MET A 181 20.65 11.15 -9.65
CA MET A 181 19.49 11.95 -9.28
C MET A 181 19.82 12.92 -8.14
N ILE A 182 20.61 12.47 -7.17
CA ILE A 182 21.04 13.28 -6.03
C ILE A 182 22.25 14.15 -6.39
N SER A 183 23.19 13.67 -7.21
CA SER A 183 24.36 14.46 -7.64
C SER A 183 23.96 15.73 -8.37
N ASP A 184 22.93 15.67 -9.20
CA ASP A 184 22.45 16.79 -10.01
C ASP A 184 21.61 17.78 -9.18
N SER A 185 21.22 17.39 -7.97
CA SER A 185 20.45 18.21 -7.05
C SER A 185 21.34 19.11 -6.18
N LYS A 186 20.96 20.38 -6.07
CA LYS A 186 21.56 21.32 -5.09
C LYS A 186 21.07 21.07 -3.66
N ARG A 187 20.08 20.20 -3.45
CA ARG A 187 19.52 19.94 -2.12
C ARG A 187 20.52 19.14 -1.28
N LEU A 188 20.61 19.49 0.00
CA LEU A 188 21.37 18.74 1.01
C LEU A 188 20.50 17.72 1.74
N CYS A 189 19.19 17.71 1.47
CA CYS A 189 18.26 16.78 2.09
C CYS A 189 17.15 16.32 1.14
N VAL A 190 16.61 15.12 1.41
CA VAL A 190 15.44 14.54 0.72
C VAL A 190 14.51 13.88 1.73
N ARG A 191 13.20 14.01 1.53
CA ARG A 191 12.18 13.28 2.31
C ARG A 191 12.01 11.87 1.74
N VAL A 192 12.03 10.87 2.61
CA VAL A 192 11.76 9.48 2.25
C VAL A 192 10.26 9.29 2.02
N PRO A 193 9.83 8.66 0.90
CA PRO A 193 8.42 8.36 0.68
C PRO A 193 7.79 7.58 1.84
N LYS A 194 6.59 7.99 2.27
CA LYS A 194 5.88 7.35 3.40
C LYS A 194 5.56 5.86 3.20
N SER A 195 5.56 5.42 1.94
CA SER A 195 5.32 4.03 1.54
C SER A 195 6.52 3.11 1.77
N PHE A 196 7.70 3.65 2.08
CA PHE A 196 8.88 2.85 2.41
C PHE A 196 8.92 2.50 3.89
N ILE A 197 9.38 1.28 4.16
CA ILE A 197 9.64 0.78 5.50
C ILE A 197 10.99 1.39 5.95
N PRO A 198 11.06 2.08 7.10
CA PRO A 198 12.28 2.72 7.57
C PRO A 198 13.47 1.75 7.63
N GLU A 199 13.25 0.53 8.11
CA GLU A 199 14.26 -0.51 8.27
C GLU A 199 14.87 -0.93 6.92
N ASP A 200 14.03 -1.14 5.89
CA ASP A 200 14.50 -1.41 4.52
C ASP A 200 15.28 -0.21 3.93
N PHE A 201 14.90 1.01 4.30
CA PHE A 201 15.60 2.22 3.87
C PHE A 201 16.99 2.33 4.53
N VAL A 202 17.09 2.03 5.83
CA VAL A 202 18.37 1.92 6.54
C VAL A 202 19.27 0.90 5.86
N MET A 203 18.77 -0.30 5.57
CA MET A 203 19.54 -1.33 4.86
C MET A 203 19.96 -0.91 3.44
N CYS A 204 19.10 -0.19 2.73
CA CYS A 204 19.44 0.40 1.43
C CYS A 204 20.63 1.36 1.55
N LEU A 205 20.65 2.23 2.57
CA LEU A 205 21.78 3.11 2.82
C LEU A 205 23.04 2.34 3.22
N GLN A 206 22.94 1.32 4.07
CA GLN A 206 24.08 0.47 4.43
C GLN A 206 24.73 -0.16 3.21
N ILE A 207 23.94 -0.79 2.32
CA ILE A 207 24.44 -1.39 1.08
C ILE A 207 25.03 -0.31 0.15
N THR A 208 24.42 0.87 0.09
CA THR A 208 24.94 1.99 -0.70
C THR A 208 26.34 2.41 -0.22
N HIS A 209 26.62 2.27 1.09
CA HIS A 209 27.94 2.50 1.70
C HIS A 209 28.86 1.28 1.68
N GLY A 210 28.46 0.18 1.04
CA GLY A 210 29.30 -0.99 0.79
C GLY A 210 29.11 -2.14 1.78
N VAL A 211 28.17 -2.05 2.73
CA VAL A 211 27.83 -3.17 3.62
C VAL A 211 27.16 -4.28 2.83
N ARG A 212 27.49 -5.55 3.16
CA ARG A 212 26.99 -6.74 2.46
C ARG A 212 26.20 -7.64 3.43
N PRO A 213 24.98 -7.25 3.82
CA PRO A 213 24.20 -8.01 4.79
C PRO A 213 23.66 -9.31 4.19
N GLN A 214 23.42 -10.31 5.04
CA GLN A 214 22.69 -11.52 4.68
C GLN A 214 21.19 -11.25 4.82
N LEU A 215 20.49 -11.21 3.69
CA LEU A 215 19.06 -10.89 3.67
C LEU A 215 18.29 -11.94 2.87
N THR A 216 16.99 -12.01 3.13
CA THR A 216 16.07 -12.84 2.37
C THR A 216 15.83 -12.26 0.98
N ALA A 217 15.37 -13.11 0.04
CA ALA A 217 14.93 -12.65 -1.27
C ALA A 217 13.79 -11.61 -1.19
N LYS A 218 12.98 -11.58 -0.13
CA LYS A 218 11.90 -10.58 0.01
C LYS A 218 12.49 -9.20 0.35
N GLU A 219 13.46 -9.15 1.25
CA GLU A 219 14.14 -7.93 1.68
C GLU A 219 14.95 -7.33 0.52
N PHE A 220 15.73 -8.13 -0.22
CA PHE A 220 16.45 -7.63 -1.40
C PHE A 220 15.52 -7.00 -2.45
N LYS A 221 14.32 -7.54 -2.65
CA LYS A 221 13.32 -6.95 -3.55
C LYS A 221 12.79 -5.61 -3.04
N SER A 222 12.59 -5.49 -1.73
CA SER A 222 12.15 -4.23 -1.11
C SER A 222 13.24 -3.17 -1.18
N ILE A 223 14.47 -3.53 -0.82
CA ILE A 223 15.64 -2.64 -0.87
C ILE A 223 15.92 -2.17 -2.29
N ALA A 224 15.85 -3.06 -3.29
CA ALA A 224 16.11 -2.66 -4.66
C ALA A 224 15.08 -1.66 -5.20
N LYS A 225 13.82 -1.76 -4.77
CA LYS A 225 12.79 -0.75 -5.07
C LYS A 225 13.17 0.62 -4.53
N ILE A 226 13.65 0.66 -3.28
CA ILE A 226 14.11 1.89 -2.63
C ILE A 226 15.34 2.44 -3.35
N ALA A 227 16.33 1.58 -3.61
CA ALA A 227 17.56 1.94 -4.31
C ALA A 227 17.27 2.53 -5.69
N PHE A 228 16.39 1.89 -6.47
CA PHE A 228 15.97 2.39 -7.77
C PHE A 228 15.29 3.76 -7.66
N HIS A 229 14.39 3.95 -6.69
CA HIS A 229 13.72 5.23 -6.46
C HIS A 229 14.70 6.38 -6.19
N PHE A 230 15.75 6.13 -5.40
CA PHE A 230 16.79 7.11 -5.11
C PHE A 230 17.91 7.13 -6.15
N GLY A 231 17.88 6.25 -7.14
CA GLY A 231 18.92 6.12 -8.17
C GLY A 231 20.23 5.51 -7.68
N PHE A 232 20.27 4.76 -6.57
CA PHE A 232 21.45 4.07 -6.04
C PHE A 232 21.80 2.85 -6.89
N THR A 233 22.52 3.08 -7.98
CA THR A 233 22.83 2.07 -9.00
C THR A 233 23.68 0.90 -8.46
N ASN A 234 24.61 1.15 -7.53
CA ASN A 234 25.41 0.10 -6.90
C ASN A 234 24.54 -0.84 -6.06
N THR A 235 23.58 -0.29 -5.31
CA THR A 235 22.67 -1.06 -4.45
C THR A 235 21.70 -1.89 -5.28
N VAL A 236 21.16 -1.35 -6.38
CA VAL A 236 20.32 -2.14 -7.32
C VAL A 236 21.11 -3.34 -7.86
N ARG A 237 22.34 -3.13 -8.32
CA ARG A 237 23.21 -4.21 -8.83
C ARG A 237 23.56 -5.24 -7.77
N TYR A 238 23.83 -4.81 -6.55
CA TYR A 238 24.08 -5.74 -5.45
C TYR A 238 22.85 -6.59 -5.16
N CYS A 239 21.66 -6.00 -5.02
CA CYS A 239 20.42 -6.73 -4.81
C CYS A 239 20.14 -7.71 -5.95
N GLU A 240 20.40 -7.30 -7.20
CA GLU A 240 20.28 -8.15 -8.38
C GLU A 240 21.17 -9.40 -8.29
N GLU A 241 22.46 -9.23 -7.99
CA GLU A 241 23.41 -10.35 -7.84
C GLU A 241 23.02 -11.31 -6.72
N GLN A 242 22.55 -10.78 -5.58
CA GLN A 242 22.08 -11.60 -4.46
C GLN A 242 20.80 -12.37 -4.81
N LEU A 243 19.87 -11.76 -5.55
CA LEU A 243 18.65 -12.44 -5.99
C LEU A 243 18.93 -13.59 -6.95
N ILE A 244 19.94 -13.47 -7.81
CA ILE A 244 20.41 -14.56 -8.68
C ILE A 244 20.96 -15.70 -7.82
N LYS A 245 21.85 -15.41 -6.87
CA LYS A 245 22.46 -16.42 -5.98
C LYS A 245 21.44 -17.16 -5.12
N ILE A 246 20.46 -16.45 -4.56
CA ILE A 246 19.44 -17.05 -3.69
C ILE A 246 18.45 -17.92 -4.50
N ASN A 247 18.20 -17.56 -5.77
CA ASN A 247 17.22 -18.23 -6.60
C ASN A 247 17.88 -18.93 -7.79
N GLU A 248 18.78 -19.88 -7.54
CA GLU A 248 19.43 -20.67 -8.61
C GLU A 248 18.40 -21.33 -9.55
N GLN A 249 17.25 -21.74 -9.02
CA GLN A 249 16.06 -22.09 -9.81
C GLN A 249 14.91 -21.14 -9.45
N PRO A 250 14.76 -20.02 -10.15
CA PRO A 250 13.82 -19.00 -9.78
C PRO A 250 12.39 -19.43 -10.11
N ASN A 251 11.47 -19.15 -9.17
CA ASN A 251 10.05 -19.22 -9.46
C ASN A 251 9.71 -18.22 -10.58
N LEU A 252 9.25 -18.72 -11.74
CA LEU A 252 8.87 -17.96 -12.93
C LEU A 252 7.53 -17.20 -12.76
N ILE A 253 7.34 -16.59 -11.60
CA ILE A 253 6.16 -15.80 -11.28
C ILE A 253 6.31 -14.43 -11.94
N ILE A 254 5.27 -13.97 -12.64
CA ILE A 254 5.20 -12.67 -13.35
C ILE A 254 5.71 -11.50 -12.50
N LYS A 255 5.49 -11.54 -11.18
CA LYS A 255 5.97 -10.50 -10.25
C LYS A 255 7.49 -10.31 -10.29
N ASN A 256 8.27 -11.37 -10.49
CA ASN A 256 9.73 -11.29 -10.59
C ASN A 256 10.17 -10.60 -11.88
N PHE A 257 9.53 -10.92 -13.02
CA PHE A 257 9.78 -10.25 -14.29
C PHE A 257 9.39 -8.77 -14.25
N LYS A 258 8.20 -8.45 -13.73
CA LYS A 258 7.77 -7.05 -13.54
C LYS A 258 8.77 -6.25 -12.74
N MET A 259 9.26 -6.84 -11.66
CA MET A 259 10.25 -6.19 -10.80
C MET A 259 11.58 -5.97 -11.53
N ALA A 260 12.08 -6.99 -12.23
CA ALA A 260 13.34 -6.91 -12.95
C ALA A 260 13.30 -5.83 -14.03
N VAL A 261 12.20 -5.76 -14.79
CA VAL A 261 11.94 -4.69 -15.77
C VAL A 261 11.84 -3.33 -15.08
N ASN A 262 10.96 -3.19 -14.08
CA ASN A 262 10.65 -1.90 -13.47
C ASN A 262 11.86 -1.27 -12.76
N PHE A 263 12.78 -2.08 -12.24
CA PHE A 263 13.98 -1.61 -11.55
C PHE A 263 15.24 -1.72 -12.40
N ASN A 264 15.10 -2.03 -13.70
CA ASN A 264 16.19 -2.18 -14.66
C ASN A 264 17.29 -3.14 -14.18
N MET A 265 16.88 -4.31 -13.66
CA MET A 265 17.73 -5.43 -13.27
C MET A 265 17.90 -6.40 -14.43
N GLU A 266 18.78 -6.04 -15.35
CA GLU A 266 19.01 -6.78 -16.59
C GLU A 266 19.53 -8.21 -16.38
N ARG A 267 20.54 -8.42 -15.53
CA ARG A 267 21.11 -9.73 -15.24
C ARG A 267 20.11 -10.65 -14.57
N TYR A 268 19.32 -10.15 -13.62
CA TYR A 268 18.29 -10.96 -12.97
C TYR A 268 17.14 -11.28 -13.93
N MET A 269 16.78 -10.35 -14.83
CA MET A 269 15.83 -10.65 -15.90
C MET A 269 16.37 -11.73 -16.86
N ILE A 270 17.63 -11.64 -17.30
CA ILE A 270 18.27 -12.67 -18.14
C ILE A 270 18.27 -14.02 -17.43
N HIS A 271 18.64 -14.04 -16.14
CA HIS A 271 18.56 -15.24 -15.29
C HIS A 271 17.16 -15.86 -15.34
N LEU A 272 16.11 -15.06 -15.12
CA LEU A 272 14.73 -15.53 -15.22
C LEU A 272 14.36 -16.06 -16.61
N LEU A 273 14.84 -15.42 -17.70
CA LEU A 273 14.56 -15.81 -19.09
C LEU A 273 15.22 -17.15 -19.47
N ILE A 274 16.41 -17.45 -18.94
CA ILE A 274 17.10 -18.73 -19.17
C ILE A 274 16.22 -19.90 -18.70
N HIS A 275 15.53 -19.74 -17.57
CA HIS A 275 14.69 -20.78 -17.00
C HIS A 275 13.31 -20.93 -17.66
N ILE A 276 12.93 -20.06 -18.60
CA ILE A 276 11.72 -20.26 -19.40
C ILE A 276 11.96 -21.37 -20.42
N VAL A 277 11.13 -22.41 -20.36
CA VAL A 277 11.30 -23.63 -21.18
C VAL A 277 10.36 -23.70 -22.38
N SER A 278 9.35 -22.83 -22.49
CA SER A 278 8.39 -22.84 -23.61
C SER A 278 7.99 -21.44 -24.06
N ALA A 279 7.66 -21.30 -25.34
CA ALA A 279 7.12 -20.06 -25.89
C ALA A 279 5.82 -19.63 -25.20
N LYS A 280 4.95 -20.60 -24.84
CA LYS A 280 3.69 -20.34 -24.13
C LYS A 280 3.92 -19.66 -22.77
N GLN A 281 4.90 -20.11 -21.99
CA GLN A 281 5.26 -19.47 -20.72
C GLN A 281 5.72 -18.02 -20.96
N LEU A 282 6.54 -17.80 -21.98
CA LEU A 282 7.06 -16.48 -22.33
C LEU A 282 5.95 -15.52 -22.78
N VAL A 283 5.04 -15.95 -23.66
CA VAL A 283 3.88 -15.17 -24.12
C VAL A 283 2.96 -14.82 -22.94
N ASN A 284 2.75 -15.75 -22.01
CA ASN A 284 1.98 -15.49 -20.79
C ASN A 284 2.66 -14.46 -19.86
N ILE A 285 4.00 -14.40 -19.84
CA ILE A 285 4.75 -13.38 -19.11
C ILE A 285 4.64 -12.04 -19.83
N LEU A 286 4.98 -11.99 -21.12
CA LEU A 286 4.97 -10.78 -21.95
C LEU A 286 3.60 -10.10 -21.98
N SER A 287 2.52 -10.86 -22.13
CA SER A 287 1.14 -10.32 -22.14
C SER A 287 0.73 -9.64 -20.83
N LYS A 288 1.51 -9.81 -19.76
CA LYS A 288 1.28 -9.20 -18.45
C LYS A 288 2.31 -8.14 -18.10
N LEU A 289 3.37 -7.98 -18.90
CA LEU A 289 4.35 -6.91 -18.79
C LEU A 289 3.89 -5.69 -19.56
N ASP A 290 4.29 -4.51 -19.11
CA ASP A 290 4.07 -3.28 -19.84
C ASP A 290 5.23 -3.10 -20.83
N LEU A 291 5.04 -3.58 -22.06
CA LEU A 291 6.09 -3.58 -23.07
C LEU A 291 6.49 -2.16 -23.51
N GLU A 292 5.60 -1.16 -23.33
CA GLU A 292 5.87 0.24 -23.67
C GLU A 292 6.85 0.90 -22.68
N GLU A 293 6.83 0.47 -21.42
CA GLU A 293 7.70 1.00 -20.36
C GLU A 293 9.04 0.24 -20.25
N MET A 294 9.23 -0.83 -21.02
CA MET A 294 10.47 -1.61 -21.02
C MET A 294 11.64 -0.84 -21.62
N SER A 295 12.83 -0.99 -21.03
CA SER A 295 14.05 -0.47 -21.64
C SER A 295 14.40 -1.25 -22.92
N SER A 296 15.14 -0.61 -23.83
CA SER A 296 15.62 -1.27 -25.06
C SER A 296 16.42 -2.52 -24.77
N GLU A 297 17.26 -2.51 -23.73
CA GLU A 297 18.06 -3.68 -23.34
C GLU A 297 17.19 -4.80 -22.78
N SER A 298 16.16 -4.46 -21.98
CA SER A 298 15.18 -5.44 -21.53
C SER A 298 14.50 -6.11 -22.72
N MET A 299 14.01 -5.32 -23.68
CA MET A 299 13.34 -5.84 -24.87
C MET A 299 14.27 -6.74 -25.70
N LYS A 300 15.54 -6.34 -25.90
CA LYS A 300 16.53 -7.17 -26.60
C LYS A 300 16.73 -8.53 -25.94
N ALA A 301 16.82 -8.59 -24.61
CA ALA A 301 16.98 -9.87 -23.91
C ALA A 301 15.80 -10.82 -24.13
N PHE A 302 14.57 -10.30 -24.16
CA PHE A 302 13.37 -11.09 -24.47
C PHE A 302 13.37 -11.61 -25.91
N VAL A 303 13.80 -10.78 -26.87
CA VAL A 303 13.85 -11.18 -28.28
C VAL A 303 14.98 -12.16 -28.55
N ALA A 304 16.14 -11.99 -27.90
CA ALA A 304 17.27 -12.91 -27.98
C ALA A 304 16.91 -14.35 -27.56
N LYS A 305 15.85 -14.55 -26.77
CA LYS A 305 15.34 -15.89 -26.43
C LYS A 305 14.74 -16.64 -27.64
N TYR A 306 14.27 -15.94 -28.68
CA TYR A 306 13.60 -16.53 -29.86
C TYR A 306 14.50 -16.64 -31.09
N ILE A 307 15.59 -15.90 -31.14
CA ILE A 307 16.52 -15.91 -32.27
C ILE A 307 17.68 -16.82 -31.87
N ARG A 308 17.72 -18.00 -32.48
CA ARG A 308 18.86 -18.90 -32.37
C ARG A 308 19.57 -19.01 -33.71
N PHE A 309 20.84 -19.34 -33.68
CA PHE A 309 21.50 -19.87 -34.85
C PHE A 309 21.42 -21.38 -34.76
N ASP A 310 20.84 -22.01 -35.77
CA ASP A 310 20.91 -23.45 -35.93
C ASP A 310 22.03 -23.79 -36.92
N THR A 311 22.54 -25.01 -36.80
CA THR A 311 23.54 -25.56 -37.71
C THR A 311 22.98 -26.79 -38.39
N GLU A 312 23.22 -26.92 -39.69
CA GLU A 312 22.84 -28.10 -40.48
C GLU A 312 24.03 -28.59 -41.29
N ILE A 313 24.22 -29.91 -41.35
CA ILE A 313 25.29 -30.53 -42.13
C ILE A 313 24.69 -30.99 -43.46
N ILE A 314 25.13 -30.39 -44.56
CA ILE A 314 24.69 -30.72 -45.92
C ILE A 314 25.93 -31.09 -46.72
N ASN A 315 26.01 -32.34 -47.20
CA ASN A 315 27.16 -32.87 -47.96
C ASN A 315 28.52 -32.63 -47.26
N ASP A 316 28.63 -33.05 -46.00
CA ASP A 316 29.82 -32.89 -45.14
C ASP A 316 30.26 -31.44 -44.85
N THR A 317 29.50 -30.44 -45.31
CA THR A 317 29.74 -29.03 -45.00
C THR A 317 28.77 -28.58 -43.91
N THR A 318 29.29 -27.91 -42.88
CA THR A 318 28.47 -27.36 -41.79
C THR A 318 28.03 -25.96 -42.15
N PHE A 319 26.72 -25.74 -42.19
CA PHE A 319 26.13 -24.44 -42.41
C PHE A 319 25.56 -23.87 -41.12
N ILE A 320 25.64 -22.56 -40.95
CA ILE A 320 24.97 -21.81 -39.88
C ILE A 320 23.91 -20.89 -40.51
N TYR A 321 22.74 -20.79 -39.89
CA TYR A 321 21.68 -19.89 -40.32
C TYR A 321 20.91 -19.34 -39.12
N PRO A 322 20.47 -18.07 -39.18
CA PRO A 322 19.57 -17.55 -38.17
C PRO A 322 18.21 -18.22 -38.32
N PHE A 323 17.63 -18.64 -37.21
CA PHE A 323 16.37 -19.36 -37.14
C PHE A 323 15.43 -18.67 -36.16
N ILE A 324 14.21 -18.40 -36.61
CA ILE A 324 13.12 -17.97 -35.74
C ILE A 324 12.18 -19.17 -35.59
N SER A 325 12.21 -19.80 -34.41
CA SER A 325 11.28 -20.89 -34.10
C SER A 325 9.96 -20.36 -33.56
N SER A 326 8.86 -21.02 -33.94
CA SER A 326 7.60 -20.96 -33.21
C SER A 326 7.40 -22.28 -32.47
N ASP A 327 8.17 -22.51 -31.40
CA ASP A 327 7.99 -23.71 -30.57
C ASP A 327 6.58 -23.68 -29.91
N ASP A 328 5.85 -24.81 -30.02
CA ASP A 328 4.59 -25.09 -29.32
C ASP A 328 3.34 -24.23 -29.63
N ARG A 329 3.09 -23.86 -30.90
CA ARG A 329 1.77 -23.29 -31.29
C ARG A 329 1.01 -24.20 -32.25
N GLU A 330 -0.25 -24.50 -31.92
CA GLU A 330 -1.22 -25.13 -32.83
C GLU A 330 -1.78 -24.15 -33.88
N GLU A 331 -1.62 -22.84 -33.65
CA GLU A 331 -2.15 -21.77 -34.50
C GLU A 331 -1.23 -21.52 -35.71
N LYS A 332 -1.79 -21.51 -36.92
CA LYS A 332 -1.03 -21.15 -38.13
C LYS A 332 -0.89 -19.64 -38.22
N ILE A 333 0.35 -19.15 -38.23
CA ILE A 333 0.66 -17.73 -38.39
C ILE A 333 1.27 -17.53 -39.78
N GLN A 334 0.70 -16.63 -40.56
CA GLN A 334 1.32 -16.18 -41.79
C GLN A 334 2.25 -15.02 -41.47
N VAL A 335 3.56 -15.18 -41.68
CA VAL A 335 4.57 -14.15 -41.41
C VAL A 335 5.33 -13.74 -42.68
N PHE A 336 5.84 -12.51 -42.65
CA PHE A 336 6.91 -12.02 -43.49
C PHE A 336 8.17 -11.88 -42.63
N VAL A 337 9.26 -12.53 -43.02
CA VAL A 337 10.53 -12.48 -42.29
C VAL A 337 11.66 -12.10 -43.23
N TYR A 338 12.56 -11.24 -42.75
CA TYR A 338 13.86 -11.06 -43.38
C TYR A 338 15.01 -11.25 -42.40
N PHE A 339 16.11 -11.77 -42.93
CA PHE A 339 17.40 -11.86 -42.24
C PHE A 339 18.47 -11.23 -43.12
N ASN A 340 19.25 -10.35 -42.52
CA ASN A 340 20.34 -9.60 -43.09
C ASN A 340 21.60 -9.86 -42.27
N ILE A 341 22.65 -10.33 -42.91
CA ILE A 341 23.93 -10.62 -42.25
C ILE A 341 24.89 -9.50 -42.60
N LEU A 342 25.39 -8.83 -41.57
CA LEU A 342 26.22 -7.64 -41.71
C LEU A 342 27.69 -8.02 -41.54
N LYS A 343 28.54 -7.49 -42.43
CA LYS A 343 30.00 -7.55 -42.26
C LYS A 343 30.46 -6.53 -41.22
N LYS A 344 31.73 -6.64 -40.80
CA LYS A 344 32.40 -5.70 -39.89
C LYS A 344 32.32 -4.22 -40.34
N ASP A 345 32.28 -3.97 -41.65
CA ASP A 345 32.13 -2.63 -42.21
C ASP A 345 30.66 -2.12 -42.24
N GLY A 346 29.72 -2.92 -41.75
CA GLY A 346 28.28 -2.66 -41.77
C GLY A 346 27.60 -2.94 -43.11
N SER A 347 28.33 -3.44 -44.12
CA SER A 347 27.75 -3.79 -45.42
C SER A 347 26.86 -5.03 -45.33
N LEU A 348 25.78 -5.03 -46.12
CA LEU A 348 24.88 -6.17 -46.26
C LEU A 348 25.52 -7.24 -47.13
N CYS A 349 25.77 -8.42 -46.56
CA CYS A 349 26.36 -9.53 -47.31
C CYS A 349 25.30 -10.48 -47.87
N LEU A 350 24.30 -10.84 -47.06
CA LEU A 350 23.25 -11.78 -47.43
C LEU A 350 21.90 -11.23 -46.96
N ARG A 351 20.97 -11.07 -47.89
CA ARG A 351 19.56 -10.72 -47.65
C ARG A 351 18.70 -11.93 -47.98
N ASN A 352 17.96 -12.45 -47.00
CA ASN A 352 16.92 -13.43 -47.23
C ASN A 352 15.57 -12.79 -46.89
N GLU A 353 14.61 -12.88 -47.80
CA GLU A 353 13.24 -12.42 -47.59
C GLU A 353 12.27 -13.56 -47.88
N ASN A 354 11.60 -14.04 -46.83
CA ASN A 354 10.57 -15.05 -46.98
C ASN A 354 9.21 -14.35 -46.91
N ARG A 355 8.55 -14.21 -48.08
CA ARG A 355 7.19 -13.68 -48.21
C ARG A 355 6.17 -14.79 -47.94
N TYR A 356 5.31 -14.59 -46.95
CA TYR A 356 4.15 -15.46 -46.65
C TYR A 356 4.52 -16.88 -46.19
N VAL A 357 5.39 -16.99 -45.19
CA VAL A 357 5.66 -18.28 -44.54
C VAL A 357 4.53 -18.59 -43.58
N TYR A 358 3.94 -19.77 -43.72
CA TYR A 358 3.03 -20.32 -42.72
C TYR A 358 3.90 -21.00 -41.66
N LEU A 359 3.96 -20.42 -40.47
CA LEU A 359 4.58 -21.08 -39.33
C LEU A 359 3.59 -22.13 -38.82
N GLU A 360 3.83 -23.39 -39.14
CA GLU A 360 3.16 -24.54 -38.52
C GLU A 360 3.95 -25.02 -37.29
N SER A 361 3.33 -25.84 -36.43
CA SER A 361 4.00 -26.37 -35.23
C SER A 361 5.27 -27.13 -35.63
N ASN A 362 6.42 -26.67 -35.13
CA ASN A 362 7.77 -27.18 -35.40
C ASN A 362 8.45 -26.72 -36.71
N GLU A 363 7.81 -25.84 -37.50
CA GLU A 363 8.44 -25.21 -38.66
C GLU A 363 8.75 -23.74 -38.35
N GLY A 364 10.01 -23.34 -38.55
CA GLY A 364 10.48 -21.97 -38.31
C GLY A 364 10.91 -21.27 -39.59
N CYS A 365 11.02 -19.94 -39.51
CA CYS A 365 11.60 -19.17 -40.61
C CYS A 365 13.11 -19.29 -40.58
N MET A 366 13.67 -19.93 -41.60
CA MET A 366 15.11 -20.08 -41.78
C MET A 366 15.69 -18.90 -42.56
N GLY A 367 16.80 -18.36 -42.07
CA GLY A 367 17.69 -17.51 -42.83
C GLY A 367 18.44 -18.28 -43.90
N LYS A 368 19.23 -17.57 -44.69
CA LYS A 368 20.08 -18.21 -45.71
C LYS A 368 21.23 -18.96 -45.01
N TYR A 369 21.48 -20.20 -45.43
CA TYR A 369 22.63 -20.98 -45.01
C TYR A 369 23.94 -20.26 -45.35
N MET A 370 24.85 -20.22 -44.38
CA MET A 370 26.23 -19.76 -44.55
C MET A 370 27.18 -20.89 -44.21
N ASN A 371 28.19 -21.12 -45.04
CA ASN A 371 29.24 -22.07 -44.71
C ASN A 371 30.00 -21.57 -43.45
N ILE A 372 30.12 -22.40 -42.42
CA ILE A 372 30.80 -22.01 -41.19
C ILE A 372 32.27 -21.67 -41.42
N GLU A 373 32.93 -22.32 -42.37
CA GLU A 373 34.33 -22.02 -42.72
C GLU A 373 34.47 -20.62 -43.31
N GLU A 374 33.52 -20.20 -44.16
CA GLU A 374 33.49 -18.83 -44.71
C GLU A 374 33.21 -17.79 -43.62
N VAL A 375 32.36 -18.11 -42.64
CA VAL A 375 32.05 -17.22 -41.52
C VAL A 375 33.25 -17.07 -40.58
N LEU A 376 33.99 -18.15 -40.32
CA LEU A 376 35.15 -18.16 -39.43
C LEU A 376 36.41 -17.58 -40.07
N ASP A 377 36.48 -17.52 -41.40
CA ASP A 377 37.56 -16.87 -42.12
C ASP A 377 37.48 -15.34 -41.95
N GLU A 378 38.44 -14.79 -41.19
CA GLU A 378 38.53 -13.37 -40.87
C GLU A 378 38.63 -12.48 -42.12
N GLU A 379 39.17 -13.00 -43.24
CA GLU A 379 39.29 -12.26 -44.49
C GLU A 379 37.92 -11.93 -45.12
N ASN A 380 36.89 -12.74 -44.82
CA ASN A 380 35.55 -12.53 -45.36
C ASN A 380 34.78 -11.43 -44.62
N GLY A 381 35.23 -11.04 -43.42
CA GLY A 381 34.73 -9.92 -42.65
C GLY A 381 33.35 -10.14 -42.00
N TYR A 382 32.91 -11.39 -41.83
CA TYR A 382 31.64 -11.73 -41.17
C TYR A 382 31.67 -11.53 -39.65
N LEU A 383 32.85 -11.63 -39.04
CA LEU A 383 33.04 -11.49 -37.60
C LEU A 383 33.73 -10.16 -37.27
N ASP A 384 33.17 -9.43 -36.31
CA ASP A 384 33.83 -8.28 -35.68
C ASP A 384 34.13 -8.62 -34.22
N GLU A 385 35.41 -8.73 -33.87
CA GLU A 385 35.87 -9.19 -32.54
C GLU A 385 35.26 -10.55 -32.12
N GLY A 386 35.06 -11.44 -33.10
CA GLY A 386 34.45 -12.75 -32.89
C GLY A 386 32.93 -12.75 -32.83
N ALA A 387 32.26 -11.61 -33.05
CA ALA A 387 30.80 -11.50 -33.07
C ALA A 387 30.24 -11.47 -34.49
N LEU A 388 29.25 -12.33 -34.77
CA LEU A 388 28.46 -12.32 -36.01
C LEU A 388 27.24 -11.41 -35.83
N THR A 389 27.06 -10.42 -36.70
CA THR A 389 25.92 -9.48 -36.61
C THR A 389 24.81 -9.86 -37.59
N VAL A 390 23.62 -10.12 -37.05
CA VAL A 390 22.40 -10.35 -37.85
C VAL A 390 21.37 -9.27 -37.56
N GLN A 391 21.00 -8.54 -38.61
CA GLN A 391 19.82 -7.69 -38.65
C GLN A 391 18.64 -8.53 -39.13
N TYR A 392 17.48 -8.41 -38.50
CA TYR A 392 16.30 -9.17 -38.90
C TYR A 392 15.05 -8.29 -38.81
N GLY A 393 13.98 -8.72 -39.47
CA GLY A 393 12.65 -8.19 -39.21
C GLY A 393 11.59 -9.26 -39.42
N LEU A 394 10.53 -9.17 -38.64
CA LEU A 394 9.42 -10.10 -38.57
C LEU A 394 8.12 -9.28 -38.59
N GLN A 395 7.21 -9.63 -39.49
CA GLN A 395 5.87 -9.07 -39.55
C GLN A 395 4.85 -10.22 -39.62
N ALA A 396 3.86 -10.23 -38.73
CA ALA A 396 2.72 -11.12 -38.87
C ALA A 396 1.71 -10.51 -39.86
N ASN A 397 1.18 -11.29 -40.80
CA ASN A 397 0.19 -10.81 -41.77
C ASN A 397 -1.22 -11.27 -41.42
N SER A 398 -1.37 -12.51 -40.95
CA SER A 398 -2.65 -13.06 -40.54
C SER A 398 -2.45 -14.25 -39.61
N VAL A 399 -3.48 -14.54 -38.80
CA VAL A 399 -3.51 -15.70 -37.90
C VAL A 399 -4.79 -16.48 -38.17
N GLU A 400 -4.67 -17.79 -38.32
CA GLU A 400 -5.82 -18.69 -38.40
C GLU A 400 -6.29 -19.05 -37.00
N ASP A 401 -7.57 -18.80 -36.69
CA ASP A 401 -8.14 -19.19 -35.41
C ASP A 401 -8.42 -20.71 -35.33
N ALA A 402 -8.78 -21.19 -34.14
CA ALA A 402 -9.09 -22.61 -33.91
C ALA A 402 -10.28 -23.16 -34.75
N ASN A 403 -11.05 -22.30 -35.41
CA ASN A 403 -12.18 -22.67 -36.28
C ASN A 403 -11.81 -22.64 -37.78
N GLY A 404 -10.55 -22.38 -38.13
CA GLY A 404 -10.10 -22.22 -39.52
C GLY A 404 -10.49 -20.87 -40.13
N ILE A 405 -10.78 -19.86 -39.31
CA ILE A 405 -11.11 -18.51 -39.78
C ILE A 405 -9.84 -17.65 -39.74
N TRP A 406 -9.44 -17.16 -40.91
CA TRP A 406 -8.31 -16.26 -41.05
C TRP A 406 -8.66 -14.86 -40.55
N MET A 407 -7.90 -14.38 -39.57
CA MET A 407 -7.96 -13.02 -39.06
C MET A 407 -6.79 -12.20 -39.62
N PHE A 408 -7.10 -11.11 -40.32
CA PHE A 408 -6.07 -10.21 -40.83
C PHE A 408 -5.40 -9.44 -39.69
N ASN A 409 -4.07 -9.31 -39.74
CA ASN A 409 -3.35 -8.43 -38.84
C ASN A 409 -3.63 -6.97 -39.22
N CYS A 410 -4.41 -6.27 -38.39
CA CYS A 410 -4.74 -4.86 -38.57
C CYS A 410 -3.80 -3.91 -37.80
N PHE A 411 -2.77 -4.43 -37.13
CA PHE A 411 -1.91 -3.68 -36.21
C PHE A 411 -0.57 -3.24 -36.83
N ASP A 412 -0.06 -3.98 -37.83
CA ASP A 412 1.22 -3.69 -38.47
C ASP A 412 1.06 -2.99 -39.83
N LEU A 413 2.02 -2.14 -40.20
CA LEU A 413 2.12 -1.54 -41.53
C LEU A 413 2.56 -2.60 -42.55
N PHE A 414 1.82 -2.83 -43.64
CA PHE A 414 2.16 -3.79 -44.69
C PHE A 414 3.57 -3.53 -45.30
N PHE A 415 4.34 -4.60 -45.53
CA PHE A 415 5.77 -4.55 -45.87
C PHE A 415 6.15 -3.95 -47.24
N ASP A 416 5.25 -3.75 -48.21
CA ASP A 416 5.63 -3.27 -49.56
C ASP A 416 5.32 -1.77 -49.78
N TRP A 417 5.98 -0.92 -48.98
CA TRP A 417 5.69 0.52 -48.89
C TRP A 417 6.51 1.42 -49.83
N GLN A 418 7.42 0.87 -50.65
CA GLN A 418 8.32 1.67 -51.50
C GLN A 418 7.87 1.85 -52.97
N ASN A 419 6.82 1.19 -53.48
CA ASN A 419 6.59 1.14 -54.94
C ASN A 419 5.17 1.40 -55.50
N GLN A 420 4.24 2.04 -54.79
CA GLN A 420 3.01 2.55 -55.44
C GLN A 420 2.65 3.97 -54.97
N ASP A 421 2.31 4.82 -55.94
CA ASP A 421 1.94 6.23 -55.76
C ASP A 421 0.92 6.42 -54.64
N ASN A 422 1.35 6.91 -53.47
CA ASN A 422 0.60 7.80 -52.57
C ASN A 422 1.37 8.14 -51.27
N ILE A 423 1.54 9.45 -51.04
CA ILE A 423 1.80 10.20 -49.79
C ILE A 423 3.00 9.77 -48.90
N LYS A 424 3.97 10.69 -48.86
CA LYS A 424 5.19 10.77 -48.04
C LYS A 424 4.90 10.75 -46.52
N LEU A 425 5.58 9.90 -45.76
CA LEU A 425 5.64 9.92 -44.29
C LEU A 425 7.09 10.12 -43.82
N THR A 426 7.29 11.09 -42.93
CA THR A 426 8.57 11.35 -42.24
C THR A 426 8.31 11.27 -40.74
N LEU A 427 9.00 10.35 -40.04
CA LEU A 427 9.03 10.29 -38.57
C LEU A 427 10.14 11.21 -38.07
N HIS A 428 9.78 12.35 -37.48
CA HIS A 428 10.68 13.11 -36.62
C HIS A 428 10.54 12.60 -35.18
N SER A 429 11.53 11.88 -34.68
CA SER A 429 11.72 11.71 -33.24
C SER A 429 12.33 12.99 -32.67
N LYS A 430 11.49 13.93 -32.26
CA LYS A 430 11.92 15.04 -31.40
C LYS A 430 10.94 15.18 -30.24
N LYS A 431 11.43 14.79 -29.05
CA LYS A 431 11.01 15.16 -27.70
C LYS A 431 9.67 15.91 -27.61
N ILE A 432 8.60 15.20 -27.25
CA ILE A 432 7.39 15.80 -26.67
C ILE A 432 7.12 15.06 -25.37
N SER A 433 7.38 15.74 -24.26
CA SER A 433 6.84 15.42 -22.95
C SER A 433 5.32 15.25 -23.03
N ASP A 434 4.80 14.19 -22.41
CA ASP A 434 3.39 13.91 -22.15
C ASP A 434 2.44 13.89 -23.37
N SER A 435 2.23 12.72 -23.98
CA SER A 435 0.87 12.18 -24.26
C SER A 435 0.87 10.88 -25.09
N ASN A 436 0.64 9.73 -24.43
CA ASN A 436 0.33 8.45 -25.08
C ASN A 436 -0.99 8.55 -25.86
N LYS A 437 -0.94 8.36 -27.19
CA LYS A 437 -2.11 8.33 -28.09
C LYS A 437 -1.88 7.27 -29.17
N ASP A 438 -2.71 6.24 -29.16
CA ASP A 438 -2.70 5.19 -30.19
C ASP A 438 -3.59 5.61 -31.37
N TRP A 439 -2.99 5.63 -32.55
CA TRP A 439 -3.62 6.01 -33.81
C TRP A 439 -3.66 4.80 -34.72
N VAL A 440 -4.83 4.46 -35.26
CA VAL A 440 -4.98 3.39 -36.25
C VAL A 440 -5.24 4.02 -37.62
N ARG A 441 -4.47 3.62 -38.63
CA ARG A 441 -4.62 4.04 -40.03
C ARG A 441 -5.62 3.11 -40.72
N VAL A 442 -6.54 3.67 -41.50
CA VAL A 442 -7.49 2.88 -42.31
C VAL A 442 -7.16 3.10 -43.79
N PRO A 443 -6.98 2.04 -44.62
CA PRO A 443 -6.63 2.19 -46.03
C PRO A 443 -7.71 2.94 -46.84
N LYS A 444 -7.30 3.86 -47.72
CA LYS A 444 -8.18 4.57 -48.69
C LYS A 444 -8.59 3.73 -49.90
N SER A 445 -8.12 2.49 -50.03
CA SER A 445 -8.55 1.57 -51.11
C SER A 445 -10.01 1.12 -50.97
N ILE A 446 -10.68 1.50 -49.87
CA ILE A 446 -12.13 1.43 -49.73
C ILE A 446 -12.70 2.71 -50.32
N THR A 447 -13.28 2.63 -51.51
CA THR A 447 -13.92 3.78 -52.17
C THR A 447 -14.97 4.39 -51.26
N VAL A 448 -14.90 5.72 -51.10
CA VAL A 448 -15.82 6.56 -50.32
C VAL A 448 -17.30 6.27 -50.64
N GLU A 449 -17.60 5.70 -51.81
CA GLU A 449 -18.92 5.27 -52.26
C GLU A 449 -19.51 4.06 -51.50
N GLU A 450 -18.70 3.10 -51.05
CA GLU A 450 -19.19 1.94 -50.27
C GLU A 450 -19.52 2.32 -48.82
N LEU A 451 -18.81 3.30 -48.27
CA LEU A 451 -19.09 3.86 -46.94
C LEU A 451 -20.31 4.82 -46.95
N ILE A 452 -20.58 5.47 -48.10
CA ILE A 452 -21.75 6.33 -48.31
C ILE A 452 -23.04 5.51 -48.48
N MET A 453 -23.00 4.32 -49.11
CA MET A 453 -24.19 3.46 -49.24
C MET A 453 -24.71 2.90 -47.91
N CYS A 454 -23.86 2.74 -46.88
CA CYS A 454 -24.31 2.30 -45.56
C CYS A 454 -24.99 3.40 -44.72
N LEU A 455 -24.97 4.67 -45.15
CA LEU A 455 -25.38 5.83 -44.34
C LEU A 455 -26.67 6.55 -44.79
N GLN A 456 -27.37 6.09 -45.83
CA GLN A 456 -28.64 6.69 -46.29
C GLN A 456 -29.82 5.72 -46.25
N VAL A 457 -30.51 5.61 -45.10
CA VAL A 457 -31.96 5.31 -45.06
C VAL A 457 -32.61 6.05 -43.88
N THR A 458 -33.73 6.73 -44.17
CA THR A 458 -34.68 7.51 -43.33
C THR A 458 -34.34 8.97 -43.01
N HIS A 459 -35.06 9.89 -43.69
CA HIS A 459 -35.30 11.27 -43.26
C HIS A 459 -36.73 11.39 -42.71
N GLY A 460 -36.87 12.08 -41.56
CA GLY A 460 -38.11 12.59 -40.96
C GLY A 460 -37.77 13.80 -40.06
N PRO A 461 -38.68 14.76 -39.84
CA PRO A 461 -38.33 16.18 -39.74
C PRO A 461 -37.72 16.62 -38.41
N ARG A 462 -36.83 17.60 -38.53
CA ARG A 462 -36.07 18.26 -37.44
C ARG A 462 -36.98 18.96 -36.44
N ASN A 463 -36.77 18.69 -35.15
CA ASN A 463 -36.75 19.72 -34.11
C ASN A 463 -35.92 19.26 -32.89
N SER A 464 -35.21 20.22 -32.29
CA SER A 464 -34.40 20.16 -31.06
C SER A 464 -32.88 19.87 -31.17
N LYS A 465 -32.16 20.48 -30.23
CA LYS A 465 -30.76 20.96 -30.25
C LYS A 465 -29.71 19.85 -30.42
N LYS A 466 -28.73 20.07 -31.31
CA LYS A 466 -27.53 19.22 -31.47
C LYS A 466 -26.70 19.16 -30.17
N PRO A 467 -26.23 17.98 -29.74
CA PRO A 467 -25.14 17.90 -28.77
C PRO A 467 -23.84 18.39 -29.43
N ARG A 468 -23.12 19.27 -28.76
CA ARG A 468 -21.75 19.65 -29.15
C ARG A 468 -20.84 18.43 -28.98
N ASN A 469 -20.10 18.11 -30.05
CA ASN A 469 -18.98 17.16 -30.17
C ASN A 469 -19.29 15.67 -30.47
N THR A 470 -19.78 15.39 -31.67
CA THR A 470 -19.39 14.19 -32.44
C THR A 470 -19.17 14.59 -33.91
N LYS A 471 -17.90 14.77 -34.31
CA LYS A 471 -17.55 14.84 -35.74
C LYS A 471 -17.70 13.42 -36.31
N LYS A 472 -18.56 13.25 -37.31
CA LYS A 472 -18.66 12.00 -38.07
C LYS A 472 -17.38 11.79 -38.87
N ILE A 473 -16.94 10.53 -39.01
CA ILE A 473 -15.72 10.12 -39.73
C ILE A 473 -15.72 10.64 -41.19
N SER A 474 -16.89 10.86 -41.79
CA SER A 474 -17.06 11.39 -43.15
C SER A 474 -16.52 12.82 -43.37
N ASP A 475 -16.27 13.60 -42.31
CA ASP A 475 -16.00 15.04 -42.43
C ASP A 475 -14.53 15.41 -42.19
N SER A 476 -13.62 14.42 -42.10
CA SER A 476 -12.19 14.69 -41.87
C SER A 476 -11.30 14.10 -42.95
N ASN A 477 -10.56 14.98 -43.65
CA ASN A 477 -9.42 14.67 -44.54
C ASN A 477 -8.20 14.07 -43.78
N LYS A 478 -8.41 13.28 -42.73
CA LYS A 478 -7.34 12.73 -41.88
C LYS A 478 -7.31 11.22 -42.01
N ASP A 479 -6.15 10.66 -42.39
CA ASP A 479 -5.94 9.23 -42.60
C ASP A 479 -5.87 8.39 -41.29
N TRP A 480 -6.21 8.99 -40.14
CA TRP A 480 -6.02 8.39 -38.82
C TRP A 480 -7.23 8.58 -37.92
N ILE A 481 -7.65 7.49 -37.27
CA ILE A 481 -8.73 7.49 -36.28
C ILE A 481 -8.14 7.10 -34.93
N ARG A 482 -8.43 7.90 -33.91
CA ARG A 482 -7.99 7.64 -32.54
C ARG A 482 -8.91 6.61 -31.90
N VAL A 483 -8.36 5.45 -31.53
CA VAL A 483 -9.11 4.41 -30.80
C VAL A 483 -9.05 4.70 -29.30
N PRO A 484 -10.19 4.75 -28.61
CA PRO A 484 -10.21 4.97 -27.17
C PRO A 484 -9.70 3.75 -26.40
N LYS A 485 -8.78 3.97 -25.46
CA LYS A 485 -8.16 2.94 -24.58
C LYS A 485 -9.11 1.95 -23.88
N SER A 486 -10.40 2.29 -23.81
CA SER A 486 -11.44 1.43 -23.21
C SER A 486 -11.92 0.30 -24.13
N ILE A 487 -11.44 0.24 -25.36
CA ILE A 487 -11.80 -0.74 -26.38
C ILE A 487 -10.55 -1.57 -26.59
N THR A 488 -10.63 -2.88 -26.36
CA THR A 488 -9.49 -3.75 -26.68
C THR A 488 -9.40 -3.91 -28.19
N ASP A 489 -8.17 -4.02 -28.63
CA ASP A 489 -7.74 -4.25 -30.00
C ASP A 489 -8.50 -5.41 -30.66
N GLU A 490 -8.70 -6.51 -29.93
CA GLU A 490 -9.49 -7.67 -30.36
C GLU A 490 -10.92 -7.31 -30.80
N TYR A 491 -11.69 -6.62 -29.96
CA TYR A 491 -13.08 -6.27 -30.30
C TYR A 491 -13.17 -5.19 -31.37
N PHE A 492 -12.19 -4.29 -31.43
CA PHE A 492 -12.12 -3.31 -32.50
C PHE A 492 -11.86 -3.98 -33.84
N VAL A 493 -10.93 -4.93 -33.89
CA VAL A 493 -10.70 -5.75 -35.09
C VAL A 493 -11.95 -6.52 -35.47
N ILE A 494 -12.61 -7.21 -34.53
CA ILE A 494 -13.90 -7.89 -34.81
C ILE A 494 -14.92 -6.91 -35.44
N CYS A 495 -15.01 -5.67 -34.92
CA CYS A 495 -15.90 -4.66 -35.48
C CYS A 495 -15.55 -4.25 -36.91
N LEU A 496 -14.27 -4.25 -37.27
CA LEU A 496 -13.79 -3.95 -38.62
C LEU A 496 -13.93 -5.14 -39.57
N GLN A 497 -13.74 -6.37 -39.09
CA GLN A 497 -13.84 -7.60 -39.87
C GLN A 497 -15.29 -7.86 -40.34
N ILE A 498 -16.31 -7.54 -39.52
CA ILE A 498 -17.73 -7.79 -39.83
C ILE A 498 -18.23 -7.06 -41.10
N PRO A 499 -17.92 -5.77 -41.31
CA PRO A 499 -18.14 -5.06 -42.57
C PRO A 499 -17.49 -5.72 -43.79
N HIS A 500 -16.32 -6.36 -43.61
CA HIS A 500 -15.59 -7.06 -44.67
C HIS A 500 -16.11 -8.49 -44.94
N GLY A 501 -17.31 -8.82 -44.44
CA GLY A 501 -17.96 -10.11 -44.71
C GLY A 501 -17.57 -11.23 -43.76
N VAL A 502 -16.60 -11.01 -42.86
CA VAL A 502 -16.24 -12.00 -41.84
C VAL A 502 -17.44 -12.20 -40.90
N ARG A 503 -17.71 -13.46 -40.56
CA ARG A 503 -18.81 -13.87 -39.67
C ARG A 503 -18.22 -14.53 -38.43
N PRO A 504 -17.57 -13.77 -37.54
CA PRO A 504 -16.91 -14.34 -36.38
C PRO A 504 -17.93 -15.02 -35.47
N HIS A 505 -17.50 -16.09 -34.81
CA HIS A 505 -18.32 -16.76 -33.81
C HIS A 505 -18.30 -15.97 -32.51
N ILE A 506 -19.26 -15.05 -32.34
CA ILE A 506 -19.33 -14.17 -31.17
C ILE A 506 -20.24 -14.78 -30.09
N THR A 507 -19.70 -14.94 -28.88
CA THR A 507 -20.48 -15.36 -27.69
C THR A 507 -21.40 -14.23 -27.21
N VAL A 508 -22.41 -14.57 -26.39
CA VAL A 508 -23.34 -13.54 -25.84
C VAL A 508 -22.60 -12.48 -25.02
N GLY A 509 -21.52 -12.86 -24.32
CA GLY A 509 -20.70 -11.92 -23.55
C GLY A 509 -19.89 -10.96 -24.43
N GLU A 510 -19.35 -11.46 -25.54
CA GLU A 510 -18.56 -10.66 -26.49
C GLU A 510 -19.44 -9.70 -27.31
N LEU A 511 -20.68 -10.08 -27.62
CA LEU A 511 -21.63 -9.24 -28.38
C LEU A 511 -21.81 -7.87 -27.73
N GLU A 512 -21.90 -7.78 -26.40
CA GLU A 512 -22.03 -6.50 -25.70
C GLU A 512 -20.83 -5.57 -25.94
N ILE A 513 -19.62 -6.12 -26.02
CA ILE A 513 -18.39 -5.35 -26.20
C ILE A 513 -18.24 -4.92 -27.66
N VAL A 514 -18.55 -5.82 -28.61
CA VAL A 514 -18.58 -5.51 -30.03
C VAL A 514 -19.63 -4.44 -30.35
N ILE A 515 -20.82 -4.48 -29.73
CA ILE A 515 -21.85 -3.44 -29.88
C ILE A 515 -21.35 -2.08 -29.35
N LYS A 516 -20.74 -2.06 -28.16
CA LYS A 516 -20.15 -0.85 -27.55
C LYS A 516 -19.16 -0.19 -28.50
N THR A 517 -18.28 -1.00 -29.06
CA THR A 517 -17.23 -0.56 -29.96
C THR A 517 -17.82 -0.08 -31.29
N ALA A 518 -18.64 -0.90 -31.94
CA ALA A 518 -19.29 -0.57 -33.20
C ALA A 518 -20.10 0.72 -33.13
N PHE A 519 -20.92 0.89 -32.09
CA PHE A 519 -21.73 2.10 -31.89
C PHE A 519 -20.85 3.34 -31.73
N ARG A 520 -19.74 3.23 -31.00
CA ARG A 520 -18.82 4.35 -30.78
C ARG A 520 -18.17 4.83 -32.06
N PHE A 521 -17.90 3.93 -33.01
CA PHE A 521 -17.32 4.26 -34.31
C PHE A 521 -18.35 4.45 -35.42
N GLY A 522 -19.65 4.39 -35.10
CA GLY A 522 -20.72 4.56 -36.10
C GLY A 522 -20.85 3.40 -37.09
N LEU A 523 -20.37 2.21 -36.74
CA LEU A 523 -20.45 0.99 -37.56
C LEU A 523 -21.84 0.36 -37.43
N SER A 524 -22.84 0.99 -38.07
CA SER A 524 -24.26 0.61 -37.97
C SER A 524 -24.54 -0.82 -38.47
N SER A 525 -23.82 -1.29 -39.50
CA SER A 525 -23.90 -2.66 -40.01
C SER A 525 -23.47 -3.69 -38.96
N THR A 526 -22.39 -3.40 -38.22
CA THR A 526 -21.90 -4.22 -37.12
C THR A 526 -22.86 -4.22 -35.93
N VAL A 527 -23.42 -3.06 -35.55
CA VAL A 527 -24.45 -2.98 -34.49
C VAL A 527 -25.68 -3.80 -34.86
N ARG A 528 -26.14 -3.71 -36.12
CA ARG A 528 -27.30 -4.45 -36.62
C ARG A 528 -27.06 -5.96 -36.69
N TYR A 529 -25.87 -6.40 -37.10
CA TYR A 529 -25.45 -7.79 -37.04
C TYR A 529 -25.51 -8.32 -35.60
N CYS A 530 -24.97 -7.55 -34.65
CA CYS A 530 -24.98 -7.94 -33.25
C CYS A 530 -26.38 -7.94 -32.63
N GLU A 531 -27.25 -6.99 -32.97
CA GLU A 531 -28.66 -6.96 -32.55
C GLU A 531 -29.40 -8.24 -33.01
N GLN A 532 -29.18 -8.68 -34.26
CA GLN A 532 -29.77 -9.92 -34.77
C GLN A 532 -29.25 -11.17 -34.04
N GLN A 533 -27.95 -11.21 -33.73
CA GLN A 533 -27.37 -12.32 -32.97
C GLN A 533 -27.92 -12.36 -31.53
N LEU A 534 -28.14 -11.21 -30.89
CA LEU A 534 -28.75 -11.13 -29.57
C LEU A 534 -30.20 -11.64 -29.57
N ILE A 535 -31.00 -11.30 -30.59
CA ILE A 535 -32.38 -11.79 -30.73
C ILE A 535 -32.38 -13.32 -30.90
N LYS A 536 -31.51 -13.87 -31.76
CA LYS A 536 -31.41 -15.33 -31.99
C LYS A 536 -30.96 -16.11 -30.76
N LYS A 537 -30.08 -15.52 -29.95
CA LYS A 537 -29.47 -16.16 -28.78
C LYS A 537 -30.14 -15.74 -27.45
N ASP A 538 -31.26 -15.01 -27.47
CA ASP A 538 -31.85 -14.41 -26.25
C ASP A 538 -32.27 -15.46 -25.22
N GLU A 539 -32.78 -16.61 -25.70
CA GLU A 539 -33.17 -17.77 -24.87
C GLU A 539 -31.96 -18.46 -24.22
N GLN A 540 -30.80 -18.43 -24.87
CA GLN A 540 -29.54 -18.99 -24.37
C GLN A 540 -28.78 -18.02 -23.46
N SER A 541 -29.14 -16.74 -23.48
CA SER A 541 -28.46 -15.71 -22.72
C SER A 541 -28.76 -15.81 -21.21
N LYS A 542 -27.74 -16.11 -20.40
CA LYS A 542 -27.77 -16.03 -18.93
C LYS A 542 -27.87 -14.60 -18.37
N LEU A 543 -27.81 -13.56 -19.22
CA LEU A 543 -27.91 -12.16 -18.76
C LEU A 543 -29.25 -11.90 -18.05
N LYS A 544 -29.18 -11.26 -16.88
CA LYS A 544 -30.37 -10.77 -16.18
C LYS A 544 -31.10 -9.78 -17.11
N LEU A 545 -32.42 -9.88 -17.15
CA LEU A 545 -33.31 -9.00 -17.94
C LEU A 545 -32.95 -7.51 -17.80
N THR A 546 -32.58 -7.06 -16.60
CA THR A 546 -32.12 -5.68 -16.34
C THR A 546 -30.89 -5.28 -17.15
N SER A 547 -29.91 -6.17 -17.30
CA SER A 547 -28.69 -5.92 -18.08
C SER A 547 -28.98 -5.90 -19.58
N LYS A 548 -29.85 -6.80 -20.05
CA LYS A 548 -30.32 -6.83 -21.45
C LYS A 548 -31.00 -5.51 -21.82
N ILE A 549 -31.88 -4.99 -20.96
CA ILE A 549 -32.58 -3.72 -21.17
C ILE A 549 -31.60 -2.54 -21.16
N LYS A 550 -30.65 -2.52 -20.20
CA LYS A 550 -29.58 -1.50 -20.16
C LYS A 550 -28.80 -1.45 -21.47
N LEU A 551 -28.47 -2.61 -22.01
CA LEU A 551 -27.74 -2.74 -23.26
C LEU A 551 -28.55 -2.21 -24.44
N ALA A 552 -29.81 -2.62 -24.56
CA ALA A 552 -30.69 -2.23 -25.65
C ALA A 552 -30.94 -0.71 -25.68
N VAL A 553 -31.22 -0.10 -24.52
CA VAL A 553 -31.39 1.35 -24.37
C VAL A 553 -30.11 2.10 -24.72
N LYS A 554 -28.95 1.63 -24.25
CA LYS A 554 -27.67 2.32 -24.44
C LYS A 554 -27.25 2.42 -25.91
N PHE A 555 -27.61 1.43 -26.73
CA PHE A 555 -27.16 1.33 -28.12
C PHE A 555 -28.27 1.49 -29.16
N ASN A 556 -29.43 2.01 -28.73
CA ASN A 556 -30.61 2.22 -29.58
C ASN A 556 -31.04 0.97 -30.36
N MET A 557 -31.02 -0.20 -29.70
CA MET A 557 -31.48 -1.48 -30.28
C MET A 557 -32.98 -1.65 -30.05
N GLU A 558 -33.77 -0.93 -30.83
CA GLU A 558 -35.23 -0.83 -30.66
C GLU A 558 -35.95 -2.18 -30.78
N ARG A 559 -35.48 -3.06 -31.67
CA ARG A 559 -36.11 -4.38 -31.87
C ARG A 559 -35.89 -5.25 -30.65
N TYR A 560 -34.68 -5.22 -30.11
CA TYR A 560 -34.34 -5.96 -28.90
C TYR A 560 -35.04 -5.38 -27.66
N LEU A 561 -35.10 -4.05 -27.50
CA LEU A 561 -35.76 -3.40 -26.37
C LEU A 561 -37.25 -3.75 -26.28
N ASN A 562 -37.96 -3.70 -27.41
CA ASN A 562 -39.39 -4.03 -27.47
C ASN A 562 -39.67 -5.49 -27.09
N GLN A 563 -38.77 -6.42 -27.44
CA GLN A 563 -38.87 -7.82 -27.04
C GLN A 563 -38.64 -8.00 -25.53
N LEU A 564 -37.70 -7.26 -24.95
CA LEU A 564 -37.35 -7.36 -23.53
C LEU A 564 -38.40 -6.75 -22.60
N VAL A 565 -39.01 -5.62 -22.97
CA VAL A 565 -40.04 -4.97 -22.13
C VAL A 565 -41.27 -5.87 -21.96
N LYS A 566 -41.62 -6.65 -22.99
CA LYS A 566 -42.71 -7.65 -22.93
C LYS A 566 -42.47 -8.75 -21.89
N GLN A 567 -41.22 -8.96 -21.45
CA GLN A 567 -40.88 -9.98 -20.45
C GLN A 567 -41.06 -9.50 -18.98
N ILE A 568 -41.40 -8.22 -18.76
CA ILE A 568 -41.51 -7.64 -17.40
C ILE A 568 -42.92 -7.81 -16.84
N LYS A 569 -43.07 -8.80 -15.95
CA LYS A 569 -44.36 -9.22 -15.37
C LYS A 569 -44.88 -8.35 -14.21
N SER A 570 -44.05 -7.55 -13.53
CA SER A 570 -44.49 -6.73 -12.38
C SER A 570 -44.00 -5.27 -12.42
N PRO A 571 -44.80 -4.30 -11.96
CA PRO A 571 -44.43 -2.88 -11.87
C PRO A 571 -43.21 -2.62 -10.98
N GLU A 572 -43.06 -3.32 -9.87
CA GLU A 572 -41.94 -3.14 -8.92
C GLU A 572 -40.61 -3.61 -9.51
N ARG A 573 -40.66 -4.66 -10.37
CA ARG A 573 -39.50 -5.12 -11.12
C ARG A 573 -39.12 -4.11 -12.20
N LEU A 574 -40.10 -3.51 -12.87
CA LEU A 574 -39.84 -2.42 -13.82
C LEU A 574 -39.20 -1.23 -13.10
N MET A 575 -39.71 -0.86 -11.93
CA MET A 575 -39.18 0.27 -11.17
C MET A 575 -37.75 0.07 -10.70
N ARG A 576 -37.40 -1.12 -10.25
CA ARG A 576 -36.00 -1.48 -9.95
C ARG A 576 -35.11 -1.42 -11.19
N ILE A 577 -35.65 -1.70 -12.38
CA ILE A 577 -34.92 -1.59 -13.64
C ILE A 577 -34.74 -0.12 -14.02
N LEU A 578 -35.81 0.67 -13.94
CA LEU A 578 -35.85 2.10 -14.26
C LEU A 578 -34.94 2.93 -13.36
N LYS A 579 -34.98 2.74 -12.04
CA LYS A 579 -34.05 3.41 -11.11
C LYS A 579 -32.57 3.14 -11.43
N ARG A 580 -32.29 1.98 -12.04
CA ARG A 580 -30.93 1.59 -12.45
C ARG A 580 -30.55 2.10 -13.84
N LEU A 581 -31.49 2.63 -14.60
CA LEU A 581 -31.32 3.24 -15.92
C LEU A 581 -31.23 4.75 -15.73
N ASN A 582 -30.32 5.41 -16.44
CA ASN A 582 -30.20 6.87 -16.37
C ASN A 582 -31.29 7.48 -17.27
N ILE A 583 -32.51 7.59 -16.74
CA ILE A 583 -33.77 7.90 -17.46
C ILE A 583 -33.66 9.17 -18.30
N GLU A 584 -32.92 10.18 -17.82
CA GLU A 584 -32.70 11.47 -18.51
C GLU A 584 -31.95 11.35 -19.85
N LYS A 585 -31.22 10.24 -20.06
CA LYS A 585 -30.43 10.00 -21.29
C LYS A 585 -31.15 9.11 -22.31
N MET A 586 -32.37 8.70 -22.02
CA MET A 586 -33.14 7.84 -22.91
C MET A 586 -33.71 8.65 -24.09
N SER A 587 -33.77 8.04 -25.26
CA SER A 587 -34.50 8.64 -26.38
C SER A 587 -35.98 8.77 -26.01
N SER A 588 -36.67 9.78 -26.55
CA SER A 588 -38.12 9.98 -26.34
C SER A 588 -38.92 8.72 -26.65
N GLU A 589 -38.47 7.94 -27.64
CA GLU A 589 -39.11 6.70 -28.06
C GLU A 589 -38.90 5.57 -27.06
N SER A 590 -37.69 5.45 -26.48
CA SER A 590 -37.44 4.50 -25.38
C SER A 590 -38.22 4.88 -24.12
N MET A 591 -38.32 6.18 -23.80
CA MET A 591 -38.98 6.67 -22.59
C MET A 591 -40.50 6.43 -22.61
N LYS A 592 -41.16 6.63 -23.76
CA LYS A 592 -42.58 6.28 -23.95
C LYS A 592 -42.87 4.81 -23.60
N THR A 593 -41.95 3.91 -23.89
CA THR A 593 -42.08 2.48 -23.59
C THR A 593 -42.07 2.17 -22.08
N PHE A 594 -41.50 3.05 -21.24
CA PHE A 594 -41.34 2.83 -19.80
C PHE A 594 -42.32 3.58 -18.91
N VAL A 595 -42.71 4.80 -19.30
CA VAL A 595 -43.46 5.73 -18.41
C VAL A 595 -44.82 5.18 -17.97
N GLY A 596 -45.47 4.32 -18.75
CA GLY A 596 -46.77 3.74 -18.39
C GLY A 596 -46.80 2.77 -17.18
N LYS A 597 -45.78 2.74 -16.30
CA LYS A 597 -45.62 1.75 -15.20
C LYS A 597 -44.75 2.19 -13.97
N THR A 598 -44.69 3.46 -13.54
CA THR A 598 -43.65 3.98 -12.58
C THR A 598 -44.12 4.32 -11.12
N LEU A 599 -43.32 4.03 -10.06
CA LEU A 599 -43.60 4.28 -8.60
C LEU A 599 -42.51 5.16 -7.88
N VAL A 600 -42.86 5.98 -6.87
CA VAL A 600 -41.96 6.88 -6.08
C VAL A 600 -41.82 6.42 -4.62
N CYS A 601 -40.69 6.62 -3.93
CA CYS A 601 -40.54 6.31 -2.48
C CYS A 601 -39.41 7.11 -1.79
N PRO A 602 -39.52 7.41 -0.48
CA PRO A 602 -38.44 8.04 0.29
C PRO A 602 -37.29 7.07 0.61
N PHE A 603 -36.06 7.60 0.77
CA PHE A 603 -34.83 6.82 0.98
C PHE A 603 -33.90 7.52 1.99
N ILE A 604 -33.36 6.76 2.96
CA ILE A 604 -32.38 7.26 3.95
C ILE A 604 -31.08 6.48 3.80
N SER A 605 -29.94 7.17 3.67
CA SER A 605 -28.62 6.55 3.57
C SER A 605 -27.57 7.27 4.41
N PHE A 606 -26.54 6.52 4.84
CA PHE A 606 -25.36 7.05 5.52
C PHE A 606 -24.19 7.17 4.52
N HIS A 607 -23.41 8.24 4.65
CA HIS A 607 -22.31 8.56 3.73
C HIS A 607 -20.94 8.01 4.17
N ASP A 608 -20.79 7.67 5.45
CA ASP A 608 -19.53 7.22 6.02
C ASP A 608 -19.40 5.69 6.03
N ASP A 609 -18.15 5.19 6.02
CA ASP A 609 -17.78 3.79 6.21
C ASP A 609 -18.05 3.34 7.66
N CYS A 610 -19.32 3.31 8.05
CA CYS A 610 -19.75 2.85 9.36
C CYS A 610 -20.89 1.83 9.24
N HIS A 611 -20.79 0.75 10.02
CA HIS A 611 -21.92 -0.14 10.22
C HIS A 611 -22.67 0.33 11.46
N VAL A 612 -23.90 0.80 11.26
CA VAL A 612 -24.72 1.36 12.33
C VAL A 612 -26.00 0.55 12.48
N ARG A 613 -26.48 0.49 13.71
CA ARG A 613 -27.82 0.02 14.03
C ARG A 613 -28.65 1.25 14.38
N VAL A 614 -29.77 1.43 13.69
CA VAL A 614 -30.60 2.63 13.81
C VAL A 614 -32.07 2.29 14.00
N SER A 615 -32.80 3.23 14.58
CA SER A 615 -34.25 3.30 14.52
C SER A 615 -34.65 4.47 13.64
N VAL A 616 -35.63 4.26 12.76
CA VAL A 616 -36.09 5.25 11.78
C VAL A 616 -37.60 5.43 11.87
N TYR A 617 -38.03 6.69 11.77
CA TYR A 617 -39.40 7.11 11.57
C TYR A 617 -39.48 7.90 10.25
N LEU A 618 -40.47 7.60 9.40
CA LEU A 618 -40.80 8.37 8.21
C LEU A 618 -42.31 8.55 8.09
N ASN A 619 -42.73 9.75 7.72
CA ASN A 619 -44.12 10.10 7.51
C ASN A 619 -44.25 11.04 6.30
N ILE A 620 -45.06 10.67 5.31
CA ILE A 620 -45.42 11.56 4.19
C ILE A 620 -46.66 12.35 4.60
N LEU A 621 -46.58 13.67 4.51
CA LEU A 621 -47.66 14.58 4.90
C LEU A 621 -48.46 15.01 3.67
N LYS A 622 -49.78 15.13 3.82
CA LYS A 622 -50.66 15.78 2.86
C LYS A 622 -50.66 17.30 3.04
N LYS A 623 -51.25 18.05 2.09
CA LYS A 623 -51.36 19.52 2.15
C LYS A 623 -52.02 20.02 3.44
N ASP A 624 -52.96 19.26 4.01
CA ASP A 624 -53.65 19.59 5.26
C ASP A 624 -52.85 19.25 6.53
N GLY A 625 -51.62 18.75 6.38
CA GLY A 625 -50.76 18.30 7.47
C GLY A 625 -51.10 16.90 8.01
N SER A 626 -52.12 16.22 7.46
CA SER A 626 -52.45 14.85 7.87
C SER A 626 -51.40 13.86 7.39
N SER A 627 -51.17 12.81 8.18
CA SER A 627 -50.30 11.70 7.78
C SER A 627 -50.95 10.92 6.64
N ALA A 628 -50.28 10.90 5.49
CA ALA A 628 -50.66 10.08 4.35
C ALA A 628 -50.12 8.66 4.49
N PHE A 629 -48.90 8.53 5.03
CA PHE A 629 -48.25 7.25 5.26
C PHE A 629 -47.17 7.37 6.32
N GLN A 630 -47.35 6.67 7.44
CA GLN A 630 -46.38 6.58 8.53
C GLN A 630 -45.74 5.20 8.60
N ILE A 631 -44.42 5.16 8.77
CA ILE A 631 -43.65 3.94 9.00
C ILE A 631 -42.59 4.17 10.07
N GLU A 632 -42.58 3.32 11.08
CA GLU A 632 -41.54 3.26 12.09
C GLU A 632 -40.87 1.89 12.00
N LYS A 633 -39.54 1.87 11.98
CA LYS A 633 -38.77 0.64 11.95
C LYS A 633 -37.59 0.74 12.90
N ARG A 634 -37.52 -0.23 13.81
CA ARG A 634 -36.49 -0.30 14.85
C ARG A 634 -35.41 -1.31 14.48
N GLN A 635 -34.21 -1.13 15.04
CA GLN A 635 -33.08 -2.05 14.91
C GLN A 635 -32.69 -2.38 13.46
N LEU A 636 -32.72 -1.37 12.59
CA LEU A 636 -32.23 -1.45 11.23
C LEU A 636 -30.70 -1.48 11.23
N TYR A 637 -30.13 -2.50 10.61
CA TYR A 637 -28.71 -2.52 10.28
C TYR A 637 -28.51 -1.80 8.96
N LEU A 638 -27.71 -0.74 8.97
CA LEU A 638 -27.34 -0.02 7.76
C LEU A 638 -25.83 -0.17 7.56
N GLU A 639 -25.50 -0.64 6.37
CA GLU A 639 -24.13 -0.74 5.88
C GLU A 639 -23.86 0.41 4.90
N TRP A 640 -22.59 0.65 4.61
CA TRP A 640 -22.17 1.64 3.64
C TRP A 640 -22.87 1.40 2.29
N TYR A 641 -23.56 2.44 1.78
CA TYR A 641 -24.42 2.42 0.58
C TYR A 641 -25.71 1.58 0.64
N GLU A 642 -25.97 0.83 1.70
CA GLU A 642 -27.24 0.13 1.91
C GLU A 642 -28.19 1.02 2.72
N GLY A 643 -28.85 1.97 2.04
CA GLY A 643 -29.88 2.80 2.67
C GLY A 643 -31.21 2.07 2.85
N TRP A 644 -32.07 2.63 3.69
CA TRP A 644 -33.41 2.13 3.91
C TRP A 644 -34.44 2.80 2.98
N ILE A 645 -35.28 1.99 2.34
CA ILE A 645 -36.32 2.43 1.41
C ILE A 645 -37.68 2.40 2.11
N GLY A 646 -38.41 3.51 2.08
CA GLY A 646 -39.79 3.61 2.55
C GLY A 646 -40.81 2.99 1.58
N LYS A 647 -42.11 3.19 1.82
CA LYS A 647 -43.15 2.62 0.95
C LYS A 647 -43.17 3.26 -0.43
N TYR A 648 -43.52 2.46 -1.43
CA TYR A 648 -43.75 2.92 -2.80
C TYR A 648 -45.14 3.55 -2.93
N LEU A 649 -45.20 4.71 -3.58
CA LEU A 649 -46.39 5.42 -4.01
C LEU A 649 -46.47 5.37 -5.54
N ASP A 650 -47.67 5.26 -6.11
CA ASP A 650 -47.80 5.41 -7.57
C ASP A 650 -47.51 6.85 -7.99
N ILE A 651 -46.79 7.05 -9.10
CA ILE A 651 -46.49 8.41 -9.57
C ILE A 651 -47.76 9.10 -10.08
N GLU A 652 -48.73 8.35 -10.61
CA GLU A 652 -50.03 8.89 -11.00
C GLU A 652 -50.82 9.30 -9.76
N GLU A 653 -50.78 8.52 -8.68
CA GLU A 653 -51.40 8.90 -7.41
C GLU A 653 -50.72 10.10 -6.76
N LEU A 654 -49.39 10.20 -6.84
CA LEU A 654 -48.62 11.34 -6.31
C LEU A 654 -48.95 12.64 -7.03
N LEU A 655 -49.07 12.57 -8.37
CA LEU A 655 -49.29 13.71 -9.25
C LEU A 655 -50.77 14.08 -9.40
N ASP A 656 -51.70 13.22 -8.98
CA ASP A 656 -53.12 13.58 -8.93
C ASP A 656 -53.37 14.55 -7.76
N ASP A 657 -53.61 15.82 -8.11
CA ASP A 657 -53.89 16.90 -7.19
C ASP A 657 -55.03 16.58 -6.19
N LYS A 658 -55.97 15.70 -6.57
CA LYS A 658 -57.09 15.29 -5.70
C LYS A 658 -56.63 14.50 -4.48
N ASN A 659 -55.48 13.83 -4.56
CA ASN A 659 -54.98 13.01 -3.45
C ASN A 659 -54.27 13.84 -2.37
N GLY A 660 -53.94 15.10 -2.69
CA GLY A 660 -53.42 16.07 -1.72
C GLY A 660 -51.99 15.80 -1.25
N TYR A 661 -51.18 15.05 -2.01
CA TYR A 661 -49.78 14.76 -1.64
C TYR A 661 -48.81 15.92 -1.87
N LEU A 662 -49.09 16.80 -2.84
CA LEU A 662 -48.20 17.88 -3.24
C LEU A 662 -48.80 19.24 -2.92
N ASP A 663 -48.15 20.05 -2.09
CA ASP A 663 -48.56 21.44 -1.84
C ASP A 663 -47.69 22.40 -2.67
N GLU A 664 -48.30 23.12 -3.61
CA GLU A 664 -47.59 23.93 -4.61
C GLU A 664 -46.45 23.17 -5.35
N GLY A 665 -46.64 21.87 -5.55
CA GLY A 665 -45.63 20.99 -6.17
C GLY A 665 -44.56 20.47 -5.21
N ALA A 666 -44.61 20.82 -3.92
CA ALA A 666 -43.72 20.32 -2.88
C ALA A 666 -44.29 19.08 -2.17
N LEU A 667 -43.45 18.07 -1.95
CA LEU A 667 -43.76 16.89 -1.14
C LEU A 667 -43.18 17.06 0.27
N SER A 668 -44.04 17.01 1.29
CA SER A 668 -43.62 17.14 2.69
C SER A 668 -43.36 15.78 3.33
N ILE A 669 -42.17 15.61 3.91
CA ILE A 669 -41.73 14.37 4.57
C ILE A 669 -41.22 14.71 5.96
N GLU A 670 -41.85 14.15 6.97
CA GLU A 670 -41.41 14.18 8.36
C GLU A 670 -40.56 12.93 8.65
N TYR A 671 -39.43 13.08 9.33
CA TYR A 671 -38.53 11.97 9.62
C TYR A 671 -37.87 12.07 11.00
N GLY A 672 -37.54 10.91 11.56
CA GLY A 672 -36.77 10.76 12.79
C GLY A 672 -35.70 9.70 12.60
N LEU A 673 -34.48 9.96 13.07
CA LEU A 673 -33.37 9.02 13.03
C LEU A 673 -32.69 8.92 14.40
N GLN A 674 -32.50 7.70 14.88
CA GLN A 674 -31.78 7.42 16.12
C GLN A 674 -30.70 6.37 15.88
N VAL A 675 -29.44 6.69 16.18
CA VAL A 675 -28.33 5.73 16.14
C VAL A 675 -28.23 5.02 17.49
N GLU A 676 -28.45 3.71 17.50
CA GLU A 676 -28.44 2.89 18.73
C GLU A 676 -27.04 2.33 19.03
N SER A 677 -26.30 1.95 18.01
CA SER A 677 -24.94 1.44 18.15
C SER A 677 -24.15 1.51 16.84
N GLU A 678 -22.84 1.50 16.97
CA GLU A 678 -21.89 1.45 15.85
C GLU A 678 -21.00 0.21 15.97
N ARG A 679 -20.53 -0.36 14.86
CA ARG A 679 -19.57 -1.46 14.86
C ARG A 679 -18.15 -0.91 14.66
N ARG A 680 -17.25 -1.15 15.61
CA ARG A 680 -15.82 -0.81 15.53
C ARG A 680 -14.98 -2.05 15.83
N ASP A 681 -13.97 -2.33 15.01
CA ASP A 681 -13.12 -3.52 15.14
C ASP A 681 -13.92 -4.82 15.32
N GLU A 682 -14.98 -4.95 14.52
CA GLU A 682 -15.96 -6.05 14.56
C GLU A 682 -16.86 -6.12 15.80
N ILE A 683 -16.70 -5.22 16.78
CA ILE A 683 -17.44 -5.16 18.04
C ILE A 683 -18.51 -4.08 17.97
N TRP A 684 -19.74 -4.40 18.37
CA TRP A 684 -20.81 -3.42 18.51
C TRP A 684 -20.67 -2.62 19.79
N MET A 685 -20.65 -1.29 19.64
CA MET A 685 -20.52 -0.30 20.69
C MET A 685 -21.84 0.48 20.80
N PHE A 686 -22.44 0.50 21.99
CA PHE A 686 -23.66 1.26 22.22
C PHE A 686 -23.42 2.77 22.08
N ASN A 687 -24.37 3.48 21.49
CA ASN A 687 -24.37 4.94 21.49
C ASN A 687 -24.94 5.45 22.82
N PHE A 688 -24.08 6.05 23.64
CA PHE A 688 -24.46 6.68 24.90
C PHE A 688 -24.51 8.21 24.81
N ILE A 689 -24.33 8.77 23.62
CA ILE A 689 -24.31 10.22 23.41
C ILE A 689 -25.72 10.75 23.22
N ASP A 690 -26.52 10.03 22.44
CA ASP A 690 -27.86 10.48 22.07
C ASP A 690 -28.94 9.80 22.93
N PRO A 691 -30.02 10.53 23.28
CA PRO A 691 -31.17 9.93 23.93
C PRO A 691 -31.92 8.98 22.98
N PHE A 692 -32.56 7.95 23.53
CA PHE A 692 -33.47 7.10 22.77
C PHE A 692 -34.79 7.84 22.45
N PHE A 693 -35.46 7.46 21.35
CA PHE A 693 -36.77 8.00 20.99
C PHE A 693 -37.79 7.93 22.14
N ASP A 694 -37.74 6.85 22.93
CA ASP A 694 -38.48 6.76 24.20
C ASP A 694 -37.61 7.16 25.39
N SER A 695 -37.37 8.47 25.52
CA SER A 695 -36.53 9.06 26.57
C SER A 695 -37.06 8.83 28.00
N LYS A 696 -38.27 8.28 28.17
CA LYS A 696 -38.86 8.00 29.48
C LYS A 696 -38.13 6.88 30.23
N ASN A 697 -37.45 5.98 29.53
CA ASN A 697 -36.73 4.84 30.12
C ASN A 697 -35.21 5.08 30.22
N MET A 698 -34.78 6.34 30.19
CA MET A 698 -33.37 6.71 30.21
C MET A 698 -32.88 7.09 31.59
N PHE A 699 -31.68 6.63 31.88
CA PHE A 699 -30.86 7.04 33.00
C PHE A 699 -29.75 7.96 32.49
N ILE A 700 -29.57 9.10 33.17
CA ILE A 700 -28.65 10.16 32.75
C ILE A 700 -27.50 10.25 33.76
N PHE A 701 -26.28 10.13 33.27
CA PHE A 701 -25.06 10.43 34.01
C PHE A 701 -24.63 11.88 33.68
N PRO A 702 -24.95 12.87 34.53
CA PRO A 702 -24.46 14.23 34.34
C PRO A 702 -22.94 14.26 34.46
N LEU A 703 -22.26 14.97 33.58
CA LEU A 703 -20.81 15.12 33.62
C LEU A 703 -20.43 16.57 33.94
N PRO A 704 -19.36 16.80 34.72
CA PRO A 704 -18.95 18.14 35.12
C PRO A 704 -18.45 18.98 33.94
N HIS A 705 -18.43 20.31 34.13
CA HIS A 705 -17.82 21.30 33.22
C HIS A 705 -18.39 21.33 31.79
N GLY A 706 -19.71 21.19 31.65
CA GLY A 706 -20.39 21.36 30.36
C GLY A 706 -20.15 20.21 29.36
N GLN A 707 -19.62 19.08 29.82
CA GLN A 707 -19.53 17.88 28.98
C GLN A 707 -20.92 17.30 28.73
N CYS A 708 -21.17 16.81 27.50
CA CYS A 708 -22.42 16.15 27.18
C CYS A 708 -22.67 14.97 28.13
N PRO A 709 -23.86 14.85 28.72
CA PRO A 709 -24.20 13.73 29.60
C PRO A 709 -24.09 12.38 28.87
N ILE A 710 -23.95 11.30 29.64
CA ILE A 710 -24.05 9.94 29.13
C ILE A 710 -25.47 9.42 29.38
N HIS A 711 -26.09 8.94 28.31
CA HIS A 711 -27.44 8.41 28.27
C HIS A 711 -27.39 6.88 28.24
N CYS A 712 -28.02 6.21 29.21
CA CYS A 712 -28.11 4.74 29.25
C CYS A 712 -29.54 4.28 29.48
N HIS A 713 -29.85 3.08 29.02
CA HIS A 713 -31.16 2.48 29.26
C HIS A 713 -31.29 2.06 30.74
N LYS A 714 -32.29 2.60 31.44
CA LYS A 714 -32.44 2.48 32.90
C LYS A 714 -32.44 1.03 33.36
N GLN A 715 -33.27 0.18 32.75
CA GLN A 715 -33.40 -1.24 33.13
C GLN A 715 -32.08 -2.03 33.09
N PHE A 716 -31.20 -1.72 32.14
CA PHE A 716 -29.91 -2.42 32.03
C PHE A 716 -28.94 -2.01 33.13
N ILE A 717 -28.96 -0.73 33.51
CA ILE A 717 -28.10 -0.21 34.57
C ILE A 717 -28.58 -0.71 35.93
N GLU A 718 -29.90 -0.71 36.17
CA GLU A 718 -30.50 -1.25 37.39
C GLU A 718 -30.22 -2.75 37.57
N LEU A 719 -30.22 -3.52 36.48
CA LEU A 719 -29.88 -4.94 36.50
C LEU A 719 -28.44 -5.18 37.00
N HIS A 720 -27.54 -4.23 36.76
CA HIS A 720 -26.11 -4.40 37.03
C HIS A 720 -25.62 -3.57 38.23
N SER A 721 -26.46 -2.70 38.80
CA SER A 721 -26.12 -1.86 39.96
C SER A 721 -27.30 -1.65 40.89
N ASN A 722 -27.15 -2.22 42.09
CA ASN A 722 -28.07 -1.98 43.21
C ASN A 722 -27.94 -0.55 43.78
N ILE A 723 -26.85 0.16 43.48
CA ILE A 723 -26.68 1.56 43.90
C ILE A 723 -27.56 2.46 43.02
N ILE A 724 -27.66 2.13 41.74
CA ILE A 724 -28.40 2.91 40.77
C ILE A 724 -29.90 2.55 40.75
N SER A 725 -30.28 1.33 41.13
CA SER A 725 -31.70 0.96 41.30
C SER A 725 -32.45 1.88 42.26
N ASP A 726 -31.74 2.41 43.25
CA ASP A 726 -32.31 3.29 44.29
C ASP A 726 -32.23 4.78 43.90
N CYS A 727 -31.65 5.10 42.73
CA CYS A 727 -31.57 6.45 42.20
C CYS A 727 -32.77 6.77 41.28
N ASP A 728 -33.23 8.02 41.32
CA ASP A 728 -34.09 8.59 40.27
C ASP A 728 -33.39 8.61 38.90
N ARG A 729 -34.00 9.17 37.85
CA ARG A 729 -33.45 9.21 36.47
C ARG A 729 -32.05 9.86 36.31
N ARG A 730 -31.42 10.37 37.38
CA ARG A 730 -30.10 11.03 37.37
C ARG A 730 -29.23 10.58 38.54
N CYS A 731 -27.95 10.30 38.28
CA CYS A 731 -26.98 9.97 39.32
C CYS A 731 -26.09 11.18 39.68
N GLN A 732 -26.19 11.69 40.91
CA GLN A 732 -25.32 12.77 41.39
C GLN A 732 -23.91 12.29 41.76
N LEU A 733 -23.67 10.98 41.88
CA LEU A 733 -22.36 10.41 42.21
C LEU A 733 -21.28 10.71 41.15
N VAL A 734 -21.65 11.07 39.91
CA VAL A 734 -20.66 11.37 38.87
C VAL A 734 -19.85 12.63 39.20
N GLU A 735 -20.49 13.64 39.79
CA GLU A 735 -19.86 14.93 40.13
C GLU A 735 -18.87 14.79 41.29
N SER A 736 -19.18 13.94 42.27
CA SER A 736 -18.31 13.71 43.43
C SER A 736 -17.06 12.87 43.11
N LEU A 737 -17.10 12.07 42.05
CA LEU A 737 -16.05 11.09 41.72
C LEU A 737 -15.01 11.59 40.69
N SER A 738 -15.17 12.80 40.16
CA SER A 738 -14.30 13.41 39.13
C SER A 738 -14.01 12.45 37.97
N VAL A 739 -15.08 11.84 37.44
CA VAL A 739 -14.98 10.78 36.43
C VAL A 739 -14.86 11.37 35.03
N ARG A 740 -13.84 10.94 34.27
CA ARG A 740 -13.72 11.29 32.85
C ARG A 740 -14.77 10.54 32.01
N ARG A 741 -15.48 11.26 31.14
CA ARG A 741 -16.49 10.71 30.19
C ARG A 741 -16.05 9.42 29.51
N ARG A 742 -14.82 9.38 28.98
CA ARG A 742 -14.28 8.21 28.27
C ARG A 742 -14.22 6.95 29.14
N HIS A 743 -13.80 7.06 30.40
CA HIS A 743 -13.69 5.91 31.29
C HIS A 743 -15.07 5.41 31.74
N LEU A 744 -16.01 6.33 31.97
CA LEU A 744 -17.40 5.99 32.27
C LEU A 744 -18.06 5.27 31.08
N ALA A 745 -17.90 5.80 29.86
CA ALA A 745 -18.41 5.16 28.66
C ALA A 745 -17.85 3.74 28.49
N VAL A 746 -16.54 3.54 28.65
CA VAL A 746 -15.91 2.20 28.59
C VAL A 746 -16.48 1.27 29.68
N CYS A 747 -16.64 1.77 30.91
CA CYS A 747 -17.24 1.00 32.00
C CYS A 747 -18.67 0.56 31.67
N LEU A 748 -19.46 1.45 31.07
CA LEU A 748 -20.85 1.17 30.69
C LEU A 748 -20.92 0.19 29.52
N GLN A 749 -20.04 0.29 28.51
CA GLN A 749 -19.97 -0.71 27.43
C GLN A 749 -19.79 -2.12 28.02
N ILE A 750 -18.83 -2.29 28.95
CA ILE A 750 -18.58 -3.58 29.60
C ILE A 750 -19.77 -4.01 30.47
N ALA A 751 -20.38 -3.07 31.20
CA ALA A 751 -21.58 -3.35 32.01
C ALA A 751 -22.73 -3.87 31.14
N HIS A 752 -22.87 -3.34 29.91
CA HIS A 752 -23.83 -3.79 28.90
C HIS A 752 -23.36 -5.05 28.12
N GLY A 753 -22.27 -5.70 28.55
CA GLY A 753 -21.82 -6.98 28.01
C GLY A 753 -20.84 -6.89 26.82
N VAL A 754 -20.36 -5.69 26.47
CA VAL A 754 -19.40 -5.51 25.38
C VAL A 754 -18.01 -5.99 25.84
N ARG A 755 -17.44 -6.94 25.09
CA ARG A 755 -16.11 -7.51 25.36
C ARG A 755 -15.03 -6.70 24.63
N LEU A 756 -14.54 -5.66 25.30
CA LEU A 756 -13.50 -4.79 24.76
C LEU A 756 -12.11 -5.46 24.82
N LYS A 757 -11.27 -5.19 23.81
CA LYS A 757 -9.89 -5.70 23.72
C LYS A 757 -9.05 -5.14 24.89
N PRO A 758 -8.12 -5.94 25.47
CA PRO A 758 -7.45 -5.55 26.71
C PRO A 758 -6.66 -4.24 26.65
N PHE A 759 -5.93 -4.01 25.56
CA PHE A 759 -5.09 -2.83 25.37
C PHE A 759 -5.87 -1.52 25.22
N ALA A 760 -7.19 -1.58 25.00
CA ALA A 760 -8.05 -0.41 24.87
C ALA A 760 -8.59 0.10 26.22
N ILE A 761 -8.39 -0.65 27.31
CA ILE A 761 -9.03 -0.41 28.61
C ILE A 761 -8.01 0.14 29.62
N ASN A 762 -8.29 1.32 30.17
CA ASN A 762 -7.62 1.78 31.39
C ASN A 762 -8.25 1.08 32.61
N TYR A 763 -7.80 -0.15 32.90
CA TYR A 763 -8.38 -1.01 33.93
C TYR A 763 -8.47 -0.34 35.30
N ARG A 764 -7.44 0.43 35.71
CA ARG A 764 -7.44 1.16 36.98
C ARG A 764 -8.67 2.06 37.12
N ASN A 765 -8.93 2.88 36.10
CA ASN A 765 -10.04 3.82 36.12
C ASN A 765 -11.38 3.11 35.97
N VAL A 766 -11.46 2.10 35.10
CA VAL A 766 -12.70 1.36 34.87
C VAL A 766 -13.11 0.55 36.09
N ILE A 767 -12.19 -0.15 36.76
CA ILE A 767 -12.47 -0.90 38.00
C ILE A 767 -12.93 0.05 39.10
N ARG A 768 -12.25 1.20 39.27
CA ARG A 768 -12.64 2.20 40.27
C ARG A 768 -14.07 2.70 40.05
N ILE A 769 -14.40 3.07 38.81
CA ILE A 769 -15.75 3.53 38.43
C ILE A 769 -16.75 2.40 38.65
N ALA A 770 -16.48 1.21 38.12
CA ALA A 770 -17.37 0.06 38.24
C ALA A 770 -17.68 -0.27 39.69
N PHE A 771 -16.67 -0.29 40.57
CA PHE A 771 -16.86 -0.56 41.98
C PHE A 771 -17.70 0.53 42.66
N GLN A 772 -17.41 1.82 42.39
CA GLN A 772 -18.15 2.95 42.97
C GLN A 772 -19.61 3.01 42.54
N PHE A 773 -19.91 2.63 41.30
CA PHE A 773 -21.27 2.53 40.78
C PHE A 773 -21.89 1.15 40.99
N GLY A 774 -21.24 0.21 41.68
CA GLY A 774 -21.81 -1.10 41.98
C GLY A 774 -21.92 -2.06 40.79
N PHE A 775 -21.23 -1.80 39.67
CA PHE A 775 -21.15 -2.67 38.48
C PHE A 775 -20.23 -3.87 38.71
N PHE A 776 -20.63 -4.79 39.57
CA PHE A 776 -19.79 -5.94 39.94
C PHE A 776 -19.49 -6.87 38.77
N ASN A 777 -20.37 -6.96 37.77
CA ASN A 777 -20.09 -7.69 36.52
C ASN A 777 -18.89 -7.11 35.77
N THR A 778 -18.78 -5.78 35.70
CA THR A 778 -17.63 -5.08 35.10
C THR A 778 -16.35 -5.27 35.93
N VAL A 779 -16.44 -5.25 37.26
CA VAL A 779 -15.30 -5.56 38.14
C VAL A 779 -14.80 -6.99 37.89
N ARG A 780 -15.71 -7.98 37.83
CA ARG A 780 -15.38 -9.39 37.53
C ARG A 780 -14.76 -9.56 36.14
N TYR A 781 -15.29 -8.86 35.13
CA TYR A 781 -14.71 -8.86 33.79
C TYR A 781 -13.26 -8.36 33.83
N CYS A 782 -13.03 -7.20 34.46
CA CYS A 782 -11.69 -6.62 34.57
C CYS A 782 -10.72 -7.52 35.33
N GLU A 783 -11.18 -8.13 36.41
CA GLU A 783 -10.43 -9.13 37.18
C GLU A 783 -9.98 -10.32 36.31
N ARG A 784 -10.90 -10.90 35.53
CA ARG A 784 -10.56 -12.00 34.61
C ARG A 784 -9.52 -11.57 33.58
N GLN A 785 -9.68 -10.39 33.00
CA GLN A 785 -8.73 -9.87 32.02
C GLN A 785 -7.35 -9.61 32.63
N LEU A 786 -7.27 -9.10 33.86
CA LEU A 786 -6.00 -8.92 34.56
C LEU A 786 -5.30 -10.25 34.87
N ILE A 787 -6.05 -11.32 35.15
CA ILE A 787 -5.50 -12.67 35.31
C ILE A 787 -4.92 -13.18 33.99
N GLU A 788 -5.66 -13.03 32.88
CA GLU A 788 -5.28 -13.51 31.55
C GLU A 788 -4.05 -12.76 30.97
N MET A 789 -3.91 -11.46 31.22
CA MET A 789 -2.78 -10.66 30.74
C MET A 789 -1.46 -10.91 31.48
N GLY A 790 -1.48 -11.55 32.65
CA GLY A 790 -0.27 -11.83 33.42
C GLY A 790 0.39 -10.58 34.03
N GLU A 791 1.69 -10.66 34.30
CA GLU A 791 2.41 -9.76 35.22
C GLU A 791 2.98 -8.48 34.58
N GLN A 792 2.40 -8.00 33.47
CA GLN A 792 3.08 -7.02 32.61
C GLN A 792 2.78 -5.55 32.92
N LEU A 793 1.84 -5.22 33.83
CA LEU A 793 1.21 -3.88 33.82
C LEU A 793 1.44 -2.99 35.06
N VAL A 794 1.78 -3.54 36.24
CA VAL A 794 1.80 -2.78 37.51
C VAL A 794 2.76 -3.43 38.51
N THR A 795 3.32 -2.71 39.48
CA THR A 795 4.11 -3.31 40.58
C THR A 795 3.29 -4.31 41.40
N THR A 796 3.94 -5.29 42.03
CA THR A 796 3.25 -6.32 42.84
C THR A 796 2.40 -5.70 43.95
N ASP A 797 2.89 -4.69 44.65
CA ASP A 797 2.21 -4.03 45.77
C ASP A 797 0.89 -3.36 45.33
N GLU A 798 0.92 -2.61 44.24
CA GLU A 798 -0.27 -1.92 43.70
C GLU A 798 -1.35 -2.92 43.24
N ARG A 799 -0.96 -4.10 42.75
CA ARG A 799 -1.93 -5.15 42.36
C ARG A 799 -2.71 -5.67 43.56
N PHE A 800 -2.02 -5.89 44.68
CA PHE A 800 -2.66 -6.31 45.93
C PHE A 800 -3.56 -5.21 46.48
N GLU A 801 -3.11 -3.94 46.43
CA GLU A 801 -3.96 -2.80 46.82
C GLU A 801 -5.25 -2.79 46.00
N TRP A 802 -5.16 -2.88 44.67
CA TRP A 802 -6.37 -2.86 43.83
C TRP A 802 -7.27 -4.05 44.12
N ALA A 803 -6.69 -5.25 44.25
CA ALA A 803 -7.45 -6.47 44.48
C ALA A 803 -8.27 -6.40 45.78
N VAL A 804 -7.66 -5.85 46.84
CA VAL A 804 -8.34 -5.65 48.11
C VAL A 804 -9.35 -4.50 48.04
N LYS A 805 -8.91 -3.32 47.59
CA LYS A 805 -9.70 -2.09 47.58
C LYS A 805 -10.97 -2.18 46.75
N TYR A 806 -10.94 -2.94 45.67
CA TYR A 806 -12.07 -3.12 44.76
C TYR A 806 -12.69 -4.52 44.85
N ASN A 807 -12.37 -5.27 45.92
CA ASN A 807 -12.93 -6.59 46.24
C ASN A 807 -12.81 -7.62 45.08
N MET A 808 -11.68 -7.64 44.37
CA MET A 808 -11.38 -8.58 43.28
C MET A 808 -10.82 -9.89 43.82
N ARG A 809 -11.73 -10.75 44.32
CA ARG A 809 -11.40 -12.01 45.01
C ARG A 809 -10.56 -13.00 44.18
N PHE A 810 -10.92 -13.26 42.93
CA PHE A 810 -10.21 -14.22 42.08
C PHE A 810 -8.82 -13.70 41.70
N TYR A 811 -8.68 -12.40 41.46
CA TYR A 811 -7.40 -11.77 41.20
C TYR A 811 -6.52 -11.83 42.45
N LEU A 812 -7.06 -11.53 43.62
CA LEU A 812 -6.34 -11.67 44.90
C LEU A 812 -5.86 -13.10 45.12
N ILE A 813 -6.71 -14.11 44.92
CA ILE A 813 -6.33 -15.52 45.04
C ILE A 813 -5.23 -15.89 44.04
N ASN A 814 -5.33 -15.41 42.80
CA ASN A 814 -4.30 -15.63 41.78
C ASN A 814 -2.96 -15.00 42.18
N LEU A 815 -2.98 -13.77 42.71
CA LEU A 815 -1.78 -13.10 43.23
C LEU A 815 -1.18 -13.85 44.43
N LEU A 816 -2.00 -14.31 45.38
CA LEU A 816 -1.56 -15.09 46.54
C LEU A 816 -0.97 -16.45 46.14
N LYS A 817 -1.51 -17.12 45.13
CA LYS A 817 -0.96 -18.39 44.62
C LYS A 817 0.46 -18.23 44.08
N LYS A 818 0.72 -17.12 43.38
CA LYS A 818 2.03 -16.81 42.79
C LYS A 818 3.05 -16.26 43.79
N MET A 819 2.62 -15.91 44.99
CA MET A 819 3.50 -15.37 46.02
C MET A 819 4.35 -16.48 46.65
N GLU A 820 5.68 -16.32 46.55
CA GLU A 820 6.67 -17.29 47.03
C GLU A 820 7.07 -17.06 48.50
N SER A 821 7.04 -15.82 48.98
CA SER A 821 7.55 -15.46 50.31
C SER A 821 6.47 -14.94 51.26
N LYS A 822 6.37 -15.56 52.45
CA LYS A 822 5.52 -15.07 53.55
C LYS A 822 5.94 -13.68 54.02
N LYS A 823 7.24 -13.35 53.95
CA LYS A 823 7.77 -12.02 54.33
C LYS A 823 7.23 -10.93 53.41
N GLN A 824 7.20 -11.19 52.10
CA GLN A 824 6.62 -10.25 51.13
C GLN A 824 5.13 -10.01 51.39
N LEU A 825 4.38 -11.05 51.76
CA LEU A 825 2.96 -10.91 52.14
C LEU A 825 2.80 -9.97 53.34
N VAL A 826 3.59 -10.16 54.39
CA VAL A 826 3.55 -9.32 55.60
C VAL A 826 3.89 -7.86 55.27
N ASP A 827 4.89 -7.62 54.42
CA ASP A 827 5.28 -6.27 54.01
C ASP A 827 4.19 -5.57 53.19
N ILE A 828 3.47 -6.30 52.33
CA ILE A 828 2.31 -5.79 51.61
C ILE A 828 1.16 -5.49 52.58
N LEU A 829 0.87 -6.41 53.52
CA LEU A 829 -0.21 -6.23 54.49
C LEU A 829 0.00 -5.00 55.38
N ARG A 830 1.24 -4.67 55.73
CA ARG A 830 1.58 -3.44 56.49
C ARG A 830 1.21 -2.16 55.74
N LYS A 831 1.13 -2.20 54.41
CA LYS A 831 0.75 -1.06 53.56
C LYS A 831 -0.75 -1.02 53.26
N LEU A 832 -1.48 -2.10 53.54
CA LEU A 832 -2.90 -2.20 53.27
C LEU A 832 -3.73 -1.84 54.50
N ASP A 833 -4.86 -1.20 54.26
CA ASP A 833 -5.86 -0.95 55.29
C ASP A 833 -6.67 -2.23 55.54
N VAL A 834 -6.13 -3.08 56.43
CA VAL A 834 -6.68 -4.43 56.73
C VAL A 834 -8.11 -4.34 57.29
N GLU A 835 -8.45 -3.24 57.97
CA GLU A 835 -9.79 -3.03 58.55
C GLU A 835 -10.87 -2.84 57.48
N LYS A 836 -10.50 -2.34 56.30
CA LYS A 836 -11.42 -2.14 55.17
C LYS A 836 -11.53 -3.36 54.24
N MET A 837 -10.84 -4.46 54.55
CA MET A 837 -10.89 -5.67 53.74
C MET A 837 -12.23 -6.38 53.86
N SER A 838 -12.71 -6.95 52.75
CA SER A 838 -13.84 -7.88 52.83
C SER A 838 -13.44 -9.14 53.60
N SER A 839 -14.40 -9.73 54.34
CA SER A 839 -14.19 -10.96 55.09
C SER A 839 -13.65 -12.11 54.22
N GLU A 840 -14.06 -12.18 52.95
CA GLU A 840 -13.56 -13.18 52.00
C GLU A 840 -12.11 -12.91 51.56
N SER A 841 -11.70 -11.66 51.40
CA SER A 841 -10.29 -11.31 51.13
C SER A 841 -9.40 -11.65 52.31
N MET A 842 -9.87 -11.35 53.53
CA MET A 842 -9.17 -11.67 54.77
C MET A 842 -9.01 -13.19 54.94
N LYS A 843 -10.07 -13.98 54.71
CA LYS A 843 -10.00 -15.45 54.71
C LYS A 843 -8.96 -15.98 53.71
N ALA A 844 -8.91 -15.43 52.49
CA ALA A 844 -7.94 -15.85 51.48
C ALA A 844 -6.49 -15.56 51.90
N ILE A 845 -6.25 -14.38 52.49
CA ILE A 845 -4.94 -13.98 53.02
C ILE A 845 -4.53 -14.87 54.19
N VAL A 846 -5.42 -15.06 55.17
CA VAL A 846 -5.19 -15.92 56.35
C VAL A 846 -4.87 -17.35 55.91
N ALA A 847 -5.64 -17.91 54.96
CA ALA A 847 -5.37 -19.23 54.42
C ALA A 847 -3.96 -19.36 53.80
N LYS A 848 -3.45 -18.32 53.12
CA LYS A 848 -2.09 -18.29 52.56
C LYS A 848 -0.99 -18.13 53.63
N ILE A 849 -1.27 -17.44 54.73
CA ILE A 849 -0.31 -17.28 55.85
C ILE A 849 -0.10 -18.61 56.56
N PHE A 850 -1.18 -19.37 56.78
CA PHE A 850 -1.17 -20.63 57.51
C PHE A 850 -1.01 -21.89 56.64
N SER A 851 -1.06 -21.78 55.31
CA SER A 851 -0.54 -22.79 54.38
C SER A 851 0.98 -22.80 54.38
#